data_AF-A0A177ALM5-F1
#
_entry.id   AF-A0A177ALM5-F1
#
_cell.length_a   1.000
_cell.length_b   1.000
_cell.length_c   1.000
_cell.angle_alpha   90.00
_cell.angle_beta   90.00
_cell.angle_gamma   90.00
#
_symmetry.space_group_name_H-M   'P 1'
#
loop_
_entity.id
_entity.type
_entity.pdbx_description
1 polymer ?
#
loop_
_entity_poly.entity_id
_entity_poly.type
_entity_poly.pdbx_seq_one_letter_code
_entity_poly.pdbx_strand_id
1 'polypeptide(L)'
;MSEYVNVPEFFSSVYLVDFSPSLCEVARKRFVRLGWNNVKVVCQDARLFRLEDHEGESDESSSDLILPPPAIYEYFSDSKSSVGADLVTMSYSLSMIPDFYSVIDSLTNLLSPSGVIGVVDFYVQSVVDLSSRNYTGGALTRHVNWVSRLFWRAWFDIDRVGLDASRRDYLEYRFGTVLSADSRNYALGAIPYYMWLGCPKKHSTALSPSSHDIIERIDAAVTESPYLHPANYTANLSKAVEKANPEIRSKAYSAALLNLTSNLPLPSFFYQNHHYRIHFDDQLQKHTQFNNEYIYAFTWEDTRVDDRILNLTPSDVVLAITSAGDNILSYALRSPARIHAVDLNPSQNNLLELKVAGYHCLPYADFWRIFGEGKHANFRELLIEKLSPHLSSRAFQYWLDNVSIFSPRGRGLYETGGSRYAVKLFRYMSNVFGLSNEVRKVLRAKTLIEQREIYRSSIRPVILSRILSSVLISQPRFLWAALGVPKNQLAVIESDYPSISQGTDSSDGKILDKRVREQNRGKAVWQYMVDTLDPVVEHTLIGQDNHYYQVCMAGTYTPQCHPEYLDERAHKKLSRKDAFEGLRIHTDEIEEVVNRIRPGTLTVAVVMDSMDWFDPGSQAAATQISKLNNALKLGGRVMLRSAGKKPWYIDEFEKWGFVAKREGVRENGGCIDRYVNLFIPWKEMANS
;
A
#
# COMPACT_ATOMS: atom_id res chain seq x y z
N MET A 1 28.91 2.73 9.42
CA MET A 1 28.90 4.12 8.91
C MET A 1 29.76 4.25 7.66
N SER A 2 31.08 4.01 7.70
CA SER A 2 31.98 4.15 6.53
C SER A 2 31.62 3.32 5.30
N GLU A 3 30.98 2.17 5.48
CA GLU A 3 30.50 1.32 4.39
C GLU A 3 29.36 1.96 3.59
N TYR A 4 28.57 2.84 4.23
CA TYR A 4 27.38 3.44 3.62
C TYR A 4 27.59 4.92 3.27
N VAL A 5 28.42 5.63 4.05
CA VAL A 5 28.66 7.08 3.89
C VAL A 5 30.12 7.40 4.22
N ASN A 6 30.75 8.24 3.41
CA ASN A 6 32.09 8.75 3.69
C ASN A 6 32.05 9.74 4.87
N VAL A 7 32.35 9.25 6.08
CA VAL A 7 32.16 9.99 7.34
C VAL A 7 32.90 11.33 7.38
N PRO A 8 34.18 11.44 6.95
CA PRO A 8 34.90 12.72 6.89
C PRO A 8 34.33 13.78 5.94
N GLU A 9 33.70 13.37 4.84
CA GLU A 9 33.22 14.30 3.79
C GLU A 9 31.74 14.67 3.96
N PHE A 10 30.94 13.74 4.50
CA PHE A 10 29.49 13.92 4.61
C PHE A 10 29.09 14.66 5.89
N PHE A 11 29.80 14.45 7.01
CA PHE A 11 29.48 15.07 8.29
C PHE A 11 30.46 16.19 8.61
N SER A 12 29.94 17.37 8.95
CA SER A 12 30.73 18.49 9.46
C SER A 12 31.40 18.16 10.79
N SER A 13 30.66 17.57 11.73
CA SER A 13 31.14 17.10 13.03
C SER A 13 30.28 15.95 13.53
N VAL A 14 30.89 14.97 14.18
CA VAL A 14 30.21 13.83 14.79
C VAL A 14 30.57 13.77 16.27
N TYR A 15 29.56 13.73 17.13
CA TYR A 15 29.74 13.62 18.58
C TYR A 15 29.36 12.22 19.04
N LEU A 16 30.32 11.52 19.65
CA LEU A 16 30.08 10.25 20.33
C LEU A 16 30.05 10.49 21.84
N VAL A 17 28.89 10.29 22.45
CA VAL A 17 28.68 10.45 23.90
C VAL A 17 28.52 9.10 24.55
N ASP A 18 29.37 8.80 25.54
CA ASP A 18 29.30 7.56 26.33
C ASP A 18 29.69 7.87 27.79
N PHE A 19 29.16 7.10 28.74
CA PHE A 19 29.47 7.25 30.16
C PHE A 19 30.73 6.48 30.57
N SER A 20 31.15 5.47 29.79
CA SER A 20 32.29 4.61 30.11
C SER A 20 33.62 5.18 29.61
N PRO A 21 34.56 5.55 30.51
CA PRO A 21 35.86 6.09 30.11
C PRO A 21 36.70 5.11 29.29
N SER A 22 36.63 3.82 29.62
CA SER A 22 37.40 2.77 28.94
C SER A 22 36.94 2.55 27.49
N LEU A 23 35.62 2.61 27.24
CA LEU A 23 35.08 2.53 25.88
C LEU A 23 35.40 3.79 25.07
N CYS A 24 35.35 4.97 25.71
CA CYS A 24 35.75 6.23 25.09
C CYS A 24 37.21 6.21 24.62
N GLU A 25 38.14 5.68 25.44
CA GLU A 25 39.54 5.55 25.04
C GLU A 25 39.75 4.61 23.85
N VAL A 26 39.05 3.47 23.84
CA VAL A 26 39.10 2.53 22.72
C VAL A 26 38.53 3.17 21.45
N ALA A 27 37.43 3.92 21.56
CA ALA A 27 36.82 4.64 20.45
C ALA A 27 37.80 5.68 19.87
N ARG A 28 38.43 6.51 20.72
CA ARG A 28 39.45 7.48 20.29
C ARG A 28 40.59 6.83 19.53
N LYS A 29 41.15 5.72 20.04
CA LYS A 29 42.23 4.97 19.35
C LYS A 29 41.79 4.44 17.99
N ARG A 30 40.54 3.98 17.86
CA ARG A 30 39.98 3.51 16.57
C ARG A 30 39.79 4.65 15.59
N PHE A 31 39.29 5.80 16.02
CA PHE A 31 39.10 6.96 15.14
C PHE A 31 40.42 7.54 14.64
N VAL A 32 41.45 7.60 15.49
CA VAL A 32 42.82 7.96 15.08
C VAL A 32 43.37 6.99 14.04
N ARG A 33 43.17 5.67 14.23
CA ARG A 33 43.59 4.65 13.25
C ARG A 33 42.87 4.78 11.90
N LEU A 34 41.62 5.25 11.91
CA LEU A 34 40.81 5.46 10.70
C LEU A 34 41.02 6.85 10.06
N GLY A 35 41.78 7.74 10.71
CA GLY A 35 42.07 9.09 10.22
C GLY A 35 40.89 10.06 10.27
N TRP A 36 39.90 9.83 11.15
CA TRP A 36 38.72 10.68 11.25
C TRP A 36 38.97 11.86 12.20
N ASN A 37 39.13 13.05 11.63
CA ASN A 37 39.42 14.27 12.40
C ASN A 37 38.14 15.05 12.81
N ASN A 38 37.00 14.71 12.21
CA ASN A 38 35.71 15.35 12.44
C ASN A 38 34.88 14.68 13.56
N VAL A 39 35.45 13.73 14.30
CA VAL A 39 34.74 12.97 15.35
C VAL A 39 35.26 13.33 16.73
N LYS A 40 34.39 13.85 17.59
CA LYS A 40 34.67 14.21 18.98
C LYS A 40 34.07 13.17 19.94
N VAL A 41 34.89 12.62 20.84
CA VAL A 41 34.45 11.62 21.83
C VAL A 41 34.32 12.27 23.21
N VAL A 42 33.08 12.39 23.68
CA VAL A 42 32.69 13.04 24.93
C VAL A 42 32.32 11.97 25.96
N CYS A 43 33.05 11.96 27.08
CA CYS A 43 32.79 11.04 28.19
C CYS A 43 31.87 11.75 29.20
N GLN A 44 30.56 11.67 29.01
CA GLN A 44 29.57 12.37 29.82
C GLN A 44 28.26 11.57 29.88
N ASP A 45 27.46 11.83 30.91
CA ASP A 45 26.07 11.37 30.96
C ASP A 45 25.26 11.99 29.82
N ALA A 46 24.60 11.15 29.02
CA ALA A 46 23.76 11.58 27.90
C ALA A 46 22.62 12.52 28.31
N ARG A 47 22.19 12.50 29.59
CA ARG A 47 21.18 13.43 30.14
C ARG A 47 21.67 14.87 30.19
N LEU A 48 22.97 15.06 30.40
CA LEU A 48 23.59 16.37 30.62
C LEU A 48 24.26 16.94 29.37
N PHE A 49 24.29 16.17 28.29
CA PHE A 49 24.97 16.57 27.07
C PHE A 49 24.22 17.72 26.37
N ARG A 50 24.94 18.79 26.08
CA ARG A 50 24.48 19.94 25.29
C ARG A 50 25.48 20.21 24.18
N LEU A 51 24.98 20.49 22.97
CA LEU A 51 25.83 20.74 21.80
C LEU A 51 26.58 22.08 21.92
N GLU A 52 25.97 23.06 22.60
CA GLU A 52 26.50 24.41 22.80
C GLU A 52 27.84 24.43 23.55
N ASP A 53 28.01 23.53 24.52
CA ASP A 53 29.25 23.40 25.32
C ASP A 53 30.46 22.96 24.49
N HIS A 54 30.24 22.49 23.25
CA HIS A 54 31.28 21.91 22.39
C HIS A 54 31.42 22.60 21.02
N GLU A 55 30.49 23.51 20.68
CA GLU A 55 30.50 24.33 19.46
C GLU A 55 30.61 25.84 19.74
N GLY A 56 30.63 26.26 21.01
CA GLY A 56 30.91 27.65 21.41
C GLY A 56 32.32 28.11 21.03
N GLU A 57 32.36 29.04 20.07
CA GLU A 57 33.41 29.98 19.66
C GLU A 57 34.88 29.52 19.63
N SER A 58 35.41 29.61 18.40
CA SER A 58 36.82 29.72 18.07
C SER A 58 37.52 30.83 18.87
N ASP A 59 38.09 30.50 20.02
CA ASP A 59 39.24 31.21 20.56
C ASP A 59 40.28 30.18 21.03
N GLU A 60 41.40 30.16 20.32
CA GLU A 60 42.62 29.44 20.66
C GLU A 60 43.23 29.99 21.95
N SER A 61 42.63 29.79 23.13
CA SER A 61 43.31 30.04 24.42
C SER A 61 42.61 29.51 25.68
N SER A 62 42.16 28.25 25.72
CA SER A 62 41.72 27.66 27.00
C SER A 62 41.74 26.12 27.02
N SER A 63 42.85 25.52 26.61
CA SER A 63 43.22 24.22 27.18
C SER A 63 43.54 24.43 28.67
N ASP A 64 42.80 23.76 29.55
CA ASP A 64 43.01 23.59 31.01
C ASP A 64 42.17 24.44 32.00
N LEU A 65 40.96 24.86 31.65
CA LEU A 65 40.00 25.31 32.67
C LEU A 65 38.71 24.49 32.65
N ILE A 66 38.56 23.65 33.67
CA ILE A 66 37.31 23.03 34.07
C ILE A 66 36.36 24.18 34.46
N LEU A 67 35.43 24.54 33.57
CA LEU A 67 34.32 25.42 33.94
C LEU A 67 33.47 24.70 35.01
N PRO A 68 33.03 25.40 36.06
CA PRO A 68 32.15 24.81 37.06
C PRO A 68 30.83 24.37 36.41
N PRO A 69 30.18 23.30 36.89
CA PRO A 69 28.91 22.86 36.34
C PRO A 69 27.89 24.01 36.42
N PRO A 70 27.13 24.28 35.34
CA PRO A 70 26.10 25.31 35.38
C PRO A 70 25.11 25.00 36.50
N ALA A 71 24.59 26.05 37.15
CA ALA A 71 23.67 25.90 38.26
C ALA A 71 22.45 25.07 37.82
N ILE A 72 21.94 24.20 38.71
CA ILE A 72 20.80 23.29 38.45
C ILE A 72 19.59 24.02 37.82
N TYR A 73 19.44 25.33 38.08
CA TYR A 73 18.37 26.16 37.50
C TYR A 73 18.50 26.42 35.98
N GLU A 74 19.71 26.46 35.41
CA GLU A 74 19.91 26.60 33.95
C GLU A 74 19.70 25.28 33.20
N TYR A 75 19.82 24.14 33.89
CA TYR A 75 19.49 22.81 33.34
C TYR A 75 18.01 22.67 32.97
N PHE A 76 17.13 23.36 33.71
CA PHE A 76 15.66 23.35 33.50
C PHE A 76 15.13 24.56 32.73
N SER A 77 16.00 25.46 32.26
CA SER A 77 15.57 26.58 31.43
C SER A 77 15.27 26.07 30.01
N ASP A 78 14.07 26.35 29.52
CA ASP A 78 13.53 26.01 28.19
C ASP A 78 14.20 26.87 27.07
N SER A 79 15.52 27.10 27.18
CA SER A 79 16.29 27.81 26.18
C SER A 79 16.52 26.88 25.00
N LYS A 80 15.74 27.07 23.93
CA LYS A 80 16.02 26.45 22.63
C LYS A 80 17.44 26.82 22.22
N SER A 81 18.30 25.83 22.08
CA SER A 81 19.67 26.04 21.67
C SER A 81 19.72 26.67 20.27
N SER A 82 20.66 27.60 20.08
CA SER A 82 20.87 28.25 18.77
C SER A 82 21.49 27.30 17.74
N VAL A 83 22.06 26.19 18.22
CA VAL A 83 22.70 25.12 17.46
C VAL A 83 21.94 23.82 17.69
N GLY A 84 21.56 23.13 16.63
CA GLY A 84 20.83 21.86 16.70
C GLY A 84 21.49 20.78 15.84
N ALA A 85 21.43 19.53 16.31
CA ALA A 85 21.92 18.38 15.57
C ALA A 85 20.95 18.00 14.44
N ASP A 86 21.48 17.75 13.25
CA ASP A 86 20.66 17.31 12.10
C ASP A 86 20.39 15.80 12.10
N LEU A 87 21.23 15.00 12.76
CA LEU A 87 21.08 13.56 12.87
C LEU A 87 21.42 13.09 14.29
N VAL A 88 20.47 12.42 14.94
CA VAL A 88 20.69 11.74 16.22
C VAL A 88 20.45 10.26 16.04
N THR A 89 21.41 9.41 16.41
CA THR A 89 21.25 7.96 16.35
C THR A 89 21.44 7.32 17.71
N MET A 90 20.51 6.46 18.11
CA MET A 90 20.59 5.64 19.31
C MET A 90 20.46 4.17 18.90
N SER A 91 21.45 3.35 19.27
CA SER A 91 21.41 1.91 19.02
C SER A 91 21.66 1.19 20.33
N TYR A 92 20.67 0.43 20.81
CA TYR A 92 20.70 -0.31 22.07
C TYR A 92 21.23 0.53 23.25
N SER A 93 20.64 1.70 23.44
CA SER A 93 21.03 2.66 24.50
C SER A 93 19.86 3.07 25.38
N LEU A 94 18.65 3.23 24.82
CA LEU A 94 17.49 3.67 25.58
C LEU A 94 17.01 2.60 26.59
N SER A 95 17.18 1.32 26.26
CA SER A 95 16.91 0.21 27.18
C SER A 95 17.87 0.15 28.38
N MET A 96 19.09 0.66 28.24
CA MET A 96 20.11 0.68 29.30
C MET A 96 19.97 1.89 30.24
N ILE A 97 19.28 2.94 29.80
CA ILE A 97 19.12 4.17 30.58
C ILE A 97 17.91 4.03 31.51
N PRO A 98 18.08 4.16 32.84
CA PRO A 98 16.96 4.10 33.79
C PRO A 98 16.00 5.28 33.62
N ASP A 99 16.53 6.51 33.55
CA ASP A 99 15.77 7.77 33.48
C ASP A 99 15.55 8.24 32.03
N PHE A 100 14.98 7.37 31.19
CA PHE A 100 14.83 7.62 29.75
C PHE A 100 13.98 8.85 29.39
N TYR A 101 13.06 9.29 30.26
CA TYR A 101 12.26 10.51 30.06
C TYR A 101 13.15 11.74 29.91
N SER A 102 14.12 11.92 30.82
CA SER A 102 15.02 13.07 30.81
C SER A 102 15.89 13.13 29.55
N VAL A 103 16.32 11.96 29.05
CA VAL A 103 17.10 11.86 27.82
C VAL A 103 16.25 12.24 26.61
N ILE A 104 15.05 11.68 26.49
CA ILE A 104 14.14 11.98 25.37
C ILE A 104 13.78 13.49 25.34
N ASP A 105 13.65 14.10 26.51
CA ASP A 105 13.38 15.54 26.64
C ASP A 105 14.57 16.38 26.19
N SER A 106 15.78 16.01 26.63
CA SER A 106 17.03 16.64 26.18
C SER A 106 17.21 16.51 24.65
N LEU A 107 16.91 15.34 24.08
CA LEU A 107 16.98 15.11 22.63
C LEU A 107 16.00 15.98 21.85
N THR A 108 14.85 16.35 22.43
CA THR A 108 13.91 17.28 21.78
C THR A 108 14.53 18.66 21.62
N ASN A 109 15.34 19.10 22.59
CA ASN A 109 16.01 20.39 22.57
C ASN A 109 17.26 20.37 21.68
N LEU A 110 17.94 19.23 21.60
CA LEU A 110 19.15 19.04 20.80
C LEU A 110 18.86 18.97 19.28
N LEU A 111 17.68 18.49 18.88
CA LEU A 111 17.37 18.24 17.46
C LEU A 111 17.04 19.54 16.72
N SER A 112 17.65 19.75 15.55
CA SER A 112 17.31 20.88 14.68
C SER A 112 15.86 20.76 14.16
N PRO A 113 15.19 21.85 13.74
CA PRO A 113 13.82 21.78 13.20
C PRO A 113 13.65 20.90 11.96
N SER A 114 14.75 20.62 11.25
CA SER A 114 14.83 19.70 10.11
C SER A 114 15.55 18.38 10.43
N GLY A 115 15.95 18.18 11.68
CA GLY A 115 16.74 17.04 12.10
C GLY A 115 15.95 15.73 12.12
N VAL A 116 16.65 14.62 11.95
CA VAL A 116 16.10 13.27 11.99
C VAL A 116 16.69 12.51 13.17
N ILE A 117 15.85 11.76 13.88
CA ILE A 117 16.27 10.88 14.96
C ILE A 117 16.03 9.41 14.57
N GLY A 118 17.03 8.56 14.72
CA GLY A 118 16.95 7.13 14.49
C GLY A 118 17.23 6.34 15.77
N VAL A 119 16.29 5.49 16.17
CA VAL A 119 16.41 4.64 17.37
C VAL A 119 16.22 3.19 16.99
N VAL A 120 17.19 2.35 17.36
CA VAL A 120 17.10 0.89 17.24
C VAL A 120 17.25 0.30 18.64
N ASP A 121 16.20 -0.32 19.15
CA ASP A 121 16.22 -0.88 20.49
C ASP A 121 15.30 -2.11 20.64
N PHE A 122 15.39 -2.79 21.77
CA PHE A 122 14.54 -3.91 22.11
C PHE A 122 13.22 -3.46 22.73
N TYR A 123 12.16 -4.24 22.53
CA TYR A 123 10.84 -3.89 23.05
C TYR A 123 10.05 -5.10 23.52
N VAL A 124 9.10 -4.86 24.43
CA VAL A 124 8.15 -5.87 24.87
C VAL A 124 6.79 -5.20 25.07
N GLN A 125 5.86 -5.36 24.11
CA GLN A 125 4.57 -4.66 24.11
C GLN A 125 3.36 -5.60 23.99
N SER A 126 2.23 -5.19 24.59
CA SER A 126 0.94 -5.87 24.53
C SER A 126 0.02 -5.26 23.47
N VAL A 127 -0.89 -6.07 22.91
CA VAL A 127 -1.93 -5.57 21.97
C VAL A 127 -2.91 -4.62 22.67
N VAL A 128 -3.17 -4.85 23.96
CA VAL A 128 -4.07 -4.02 24.77
C VAL A 128 -3.54 -2.59 24.94
N ASP A 129 -2.22 -2.42 25.02
CA ASP A 129 -1.59 -1.09 25.15
C ASP A 129 -1.64 -0.30 23.83
N LEU A 130 -1.90 -0.99 22.71
CA LEU A 130 -1.94 -0.44 21.36
C LEU A 130 -3.32 0.03 20.92
N SER A 131 -4.40 -0.54 21.48
CA SER A 131 -5.75 -0.50 20.90
C SER A 131 -6.48 0.86 20.99
N SER A 132 -5.76 1.93 21.32
CA SER A 132 -6.31 3.28 21.54
C SER A 132 -5.48 4.41 20.91
N ARG A 133 -4.46 4.09 20.11
CA ARG A 133 -3.46 5.07 19.65
C ARG A 133 -3.40 5.22 18.13
N ASN A 134 -3.69 6.43 17.66
CA ASN A 134 -3.81 6.76 16.24
C ASN A 134 -2.57 7.47 15.65
N TYR A 135 -1.52 7.71 16.45
CA TYR A 135 -0.28 8.39 16.00
C TYR A 135 0.89 7.44 15.75
N THR A 136 0.70 6.14 15.93
CA THR A 136 1.76 5.14 15.78
C THR A 136 2.11 4.90 14.30
N GLY A 137 3.34 4.46 14.02
CA GLY A 137 3.83 4.10 12.68
C GLY A 137 3.27 2.78 12.12
N GLY A 138 2.17 2.28 12.68
CA GLY A 138 1.55 1.00 12.31
C GLY A 138 1.65 -0.07 13.40
N ALA A 139 0.60 -0.88 13.52
CA ALA A 139 0.42 -1.89 14.57
C ALA A 139 0.95 -3.30 14.23
N LEU A 140 1.43 -3.52 13.01
CA LEU A 140 1.94 -4.82 12.55
C LEU A 140 3.11 -5.28 13.44
N THR A 141 3.09 -6.56 13.82
CA THR A 141 4.16 -7.28 14.56
C THR A 141 4.61 -6.72 15.92
N ARG A 142 4.01 -5.62 16.41
CA ARG A 142 4.25 -5.06 17.76
C ARG A 142 3.82 -5.98 18.92
N HIS A 143 2.99 -7.00 18.67
CA HIS A 143 2.56 -7.92 19.71
C HIS A 143 3.64 -8.95 20.09
N VAL A 144 3.98 -9.00 21.37
CA VAL A 144 4.78 -10.10 21.94
C VAL A 144 3.90 -10.95 22.86
N ASN A 145 3.87 -12.27 22.60
CA ASN A 145 3.17 -13.25 23.41
C ASN A 145 3.56 -13.15 24.88
N TRP A 146 2.62 -13.38 25.79
CA TRP A 146 2.82 -13.24 27.24
C TRP A 146 4.03 -14.01 27.77
N VAL A 147 4.20 -15.28 27.36
CA VAL A 147 5.35 -16.11 27.79
C VAL A 147 6.68 -15.51 27.37
N SER A 148 6.79 -15.09 26.10
CA SER A 148 8.02 -14.49 25.57
C SER A 148 8.31 -13.15 26.23
N ARG A 149 7.27 -12.36 26.54
CA ARG A 149 7.40 -11.10 27.28
C ARG A 149 7.95 -11.31 28.68
N LEU A 150 7.44 -12.28 29.43
CA LEU A 150 7.95 -12.59 30.77
C LEU A 150 9.39 -13.10 30.72
N PHE A 151 9.68 -14.01 29.79
CA PHE A 151 11.02 -14.55 29.61
C PHE A 151 12.04 -13.45 29.29
N TRP A 152 11.78 -12.62 28.28
CA TRP A 152 12.72 -11.57 27.89
C TRP A 152 12.85 -10.48 28.96
N ARG A 153 11.76 -10.10 29.64
CA ARG A 153 11.85 -9.18 30.77
C ARG A 153 12.76 -9.73 31.87
N ALA A 154 12.59 -10.98 32.28
CA ALA A 154 13.43 -11.60 33.30
C ALA A 154 14.89 -11.76 32.84
N TRP A 155 15.12 -12.13 31.58
CA TRP A 155 16.46 -12.30 31.03
C TRP A 155 17.27 -11.00 31.01
N PHE A 156 16.68 -9.92 30.52
CA PHE A 156 17.36 -8.61 30.44
C PHE A 156 17.48 -7.92 31.79
N ASP A 157 16.59 -8.22 32.75
CA ASP A 157 16.68 -7.70 34.12
C ASP A 157 17.93 -8.23 34.87
N ILE A 158 18.42 -9.43 34.52
CA ILE A 158 19.70 -9.96 35.04
C ILE A 158 20.86 -8.99 34.71
N ASP A 159 20.83 -8.38 33.54
CA ASP A 159 21.82 -7.40 33.07
C ASP A 159 21.44 -5.94 33.41
N ARG A 160 20.40 -5.74 34.24
CA ARG A 160 19.81 -4.44 34.60
C ARG A 160 19.32 -3.62 33.40
N VAL A 161 18.92 -4.29 32.33
CA VAL A 161 18.36 -3.65 31.14
C VAL A 161 16.84 -3.63 31.24
N GLY A 162 16.26 -2.42 31.27
CA GLY A 162 14.83 -2.25 31.40
C GLY A 162 14.10 -2.46 30.08
N LEU A 163 13.43 -3.60 29.93
CA LEU A 163 12.53 -3.85 28.79
C LEU A 163 11.09 -3.46 29.15
N ASP A 164 10.74 -2.21 28.85
CA ASP A 164 9.38 -1.70 29.03
C ASP A 164 8.82 -1.05 27.76
N ALA A 165 7.50 -1.17 27.55
CA ALA A 165 6.81 -0.59 26.40
C ALA A 165 6.81 0.95 26.45
N SER A 166 6.85 1.54 27.65
CA SER A 166 6.83 2.99 27.87
C SER A 166 7.96 3.74 27.18
N ARG A 167 9.12 3.11 26.94
CA ARG A 167 10.28 3.74 26.29
C ARG A 167 9.97 4.16 24.87
N ARG A 168 9.42 3.24 24.07
CA ARG A 168 8.99 3.53 22.70
C ARG A 168 7.78 4.44 22.69
N ASP A 169 6.85 4.21 23.61
CA ASP A 169 5.62 4.99 23.71
C ASP A 169 5.90 6.48 23.97
N TYR A 170 6.81 6.77 24.89
CA TYR A 170 7.18 8.15 25.21
C TYR A 170 7.91 8.84 24.05
N LEU A 171 8.74 8.09 23.34
CA LEU A 171 9.43 8.56 22.15
C LEU A 171 8.46 8.86 20.99
N GLU A 172 7.49 7.97 20.73
CA GLU A 172 6.41 8.20 19.76
C GLU A 172 5.44 9.32 20.22
N TYR A 173 5.34 9.60 21.52
CA TYR A 173 4.57 10.72 22.06
C TYR A 173 5.31 12.05 21.90
N ARG A 174 6.63 12.08 22.08
CA ARG A 174 7.47 13.30 22.05
C ARG A 174 7.89 13.72 20.64
N PHE A 175 7.98 12.78 19.70
CA PHE A 175 8.39 13.02 18.32
C PHE A 175 7.31 12.60 17.32
N GLY A 176 7.36 13.16 16.11
CA GLY A 176 6.60 12.66 14.97
C GLY A 176 7.26 11.39 14.40
N THR A 177 6.49 10.34 14.15
CA THR A 177 7.03 9.09 13.57
C THR A 177 7.02 9.17 12.05
N VAL A 178 8.18 9.01 11.41
CA VAL A 178 8.32 8.96 9.95
C VAL A 178 8.22 7.51 9.47
N LEU A 179 9.09 6.63 10.01
CA LEU A 179 9.12 5.20 9.72
C LEU A 179 9.30 4.42 11.01
N SER A 180 8.62 3.28 11.10
CA SER A 180 8.68 2.35 12.21
C SER A 180 8.63 0.94 11.65
N ALA A 181 9.62 0.13 12.02
CA ALA A 181 9.66 -1.29 11.69
C ALA A 181 10.02 -2.13 12.91
N ASP A 182 9.46 -3.32 12.96
CA ASP A 182 9.54 -4.29 14.04
C ASP A 182 10.05 -5.61 13.47
N SER A 183 11.02 -6.22 14.13
CA SER A 183 11.62 -7.47 13.66
C SER A 183 12.13 -8.32 14.83
N ARG A 184 12.46 -9.57 14.53
CA ARG A 184 12.91 -10.55 15.53
C ARG A 184 14.21 -11.18 15.10
N ASN A 185 15.16 -11.21 16.02
CA ASN A 185 16.44 -11.85 15.77
C ASN A 185 16.36 -13.34 16.15
N TYR A 186 16.11 -14.20 15.17
CA TYR A 186 15.99 -15.65 15.37
C TYR A 186 17.31 -16.34 15.75
N ALA A 187 18.47 -15.76 15.43
CA ALA A 187 19.76 -16.35 15.76
C ALA A 187 20.03 -16.40 17.28
N LEU A 188 19.47 -15.43 18.02
CA LEU A 188 19.63 -15.30 19.47
C LEU A 188 18.32 -15.61 20.22
N GLY A 189 17.47 -16.50 19.67
CA GLY A 189 16.25 -16.95 20.35
C GLY A 189 14.98 -16.16 20.02
N ALA A 190 14.96 -15.38 18.94
CA ALA A 190 13.85 -14.53 18.51
C ALA A 190 13.62 -13.29 19.40
N ILE A 191 14.70 -12.59 19.75
CA ILE A 191 14.64 -11.33 20.51
C ILE A 191 13.90 -10.26 19.68
N PRO A 192 12.84 -9.63 20.21
CA PRO A 192 12.10 -8.56 19.54
C PRO A 192 12.86 -7.23 19.59
N TYR A 193 13.12 -6.64 18.42
CA TYR A 193 13.72 -5.31 18.28
C TYR A 193 12.91 -4.45 17.31
N TYR A 194 12.97 -3.14 17.52
CA TYR A 194 12.35 -2.16 16.65
C TYR A 194 13.40 -1.23 16.04
N MET A 195 13.10 -0.71 14.86
CA MET A 195 13.81 0.33 14.16
C MET A 195 12.82 1.47 13.98
N TRP A 196 13.11 2.64 14.53
CA TRP A 196 12.23 3.79 14.49
C TRP A 196 12.99 5.01 13.99
N LEU A 197 12.36 5.77 13.11
CA LEU A 197 12.82 7.03 12.57
C LEU A 197 11.77 8.08 12.86
N GLY A 198 12.19 9.19 13.47
CA GLY A 198 11.32 10.28 13.84
C GLY A 198 11.86 11.66 13.49
N CYS A 199 10.99 12.64 13.67
CA CYS A 199 11.23 14.05 13.41
C CYS A 199 10.58 14.93 14.51
N PRO A 200 10.97 16.21 14.64
CA PRO A 200 10.33 17.13 15.56
C PRO A 200 8.81 17.29 15.30
N LYS A 201 8.01 17.46 16.36
CA LYS A 201 6.54 17.63 16.25
C LYS A 201 6.10 18.84 15.40
N LYS A 202 6.92 19.89 15.35
CA LYS A 202 6.65 21.13 14.62
C LYS A 202 7.68 21.27 13.51
N HIS A 203 7.30 21.00 12.26
CA HIS A 203 8.08 21.43 11.10
C HIS A 203 8.15 22.96 11.10
N SER A 204 9.22 23.52 11.67
CA SER A 204 9.43 24.98 11.73
C SER A 204 10.61 25.32 10.84
N THR A 205 10.38 25.32 9.54
CA THR A 205 11.26 26.00 8.58
C THR A 205 10.46 27.11 7.92
N ALA A 206 11.08 28.28 7.73
CA ALA A 206 10.51 29.45 7.06
C ALA A 206 10.10 29.22 5.59
N LEU A 207 10.33 28.00 5.06
CA LEU A 207 10.05 27.56 3.69
C LEU A 207 9.09 26.35 3.63
N SER A 208 8.64 25.82 4.77
CA SER A 208 7.70 24.69 4.84
C SER A 208 6.34 25.18 5.37
N PRO A 209 5.22 24.74 4.80
CA PRO A 209 3.89 25.13 5.29
C PRO A 209 3.73 24.73 6.76
N SER A 210 3.00 25.53 7.53
CA SER A 210 2.67 25.16 8.91
C SER A 210 1.99 23.78 8.93
N SER A 211 2.07 23.03 10.04
CA SER A 211 1.38 21.73 10.13
C SER A 211 -0.11 21.82 9.76
N HIS A 212 -0.73 22.99 9.98
CA HIS A 212 -2.09 23.32 9.57
C HIS A 212 -2.25 23.38 8.04
N ASP A 213 -1.32 24.01 7.33
CA ASP A 213 -1.35 24.13 5.87
C ASP A 213 -1.20 22.78 5.16
N ILE A 214 -0.39 21.87 5.73
CA ILE A 214 -0.26 20.49 5.23
C ILE A 214 -1.58 19.74 5.41
N ILE A 215 -2.20 19.87 6.58
CA ILE A 215 -3.51 19.28 6.88
C ILE A 215 -4.57 19.79 5.90
N GLU A 216 -4.65 21.10 5.68
CA GLU A 216 -5.61 21.70 4.76
C GLU A 216 -5.33 21.37 3.29
N ARG A 217 -4.07 21.29 2.87
CA ARG A 217 -3.71 20.88 1.50
C ARG A 217 -4.12 19.43 1.24
N ILE A 218 -3.87 18.54 2.20
CA ILE A 218 -4.28 17.14 2.13
C ILE A 218 -5.81 17.06 2.13
N ASP A 219 -6.48 17.78 3.02
CA ASP A 219 -7.95 17.80 3.09
C ASP A 219 -8.55 18.29 1.77
N ALA A 220 -8.02 19.38 1.19
CA ALA A 220 -8.45 19.93 -0.08
C ALA A 220 -8.22 18.96 -1.25
N ALA A 221 -7.08 18.29 -1.27
CA ALA A 221 -6.77 17.30 -2.28
C ALA A 221 -7.66 16.04 -2.18
N VAL A 222 -8.05 15.64 -0.96
CA VAL A 222 -8.86 14.44 -0.72
C VAL A 222 -10.36 14.69 -0.95
N THR A 223 -10.84 15.88 -0.59
CA THR A 223 -12.26 16.28 -0.68
C THR A 223 -12.61 16.94 -2.01
N GLU A 224 -11.63 17.13 -2.89
CA GLU A 224 -11.79 17.88 -4.14
C GLU A 224 -12.21 19.36 -3.93
N SER A 225 -11.89 19.94 -2.77
CA SER A 225 -12.17 21.35 -2.48
C SER A 225 -11.03 22.26 -2.98
N PRO A 226 -11.32 23.50 -3.41
CA PRO A 226 -10.28 24.43 -3.85
C PRO A 226 -9.37 24.79 -2.68
N TYR A 227 -8.07 24.55 -2.83
CA TYR A 227 -7.07 24.98 -1.84
C TYR A 227 -6.97 26.51 -1.84
N LEU A 228 -7.39 27.14 -0.75
CA LEU A 228 -7.26 28.58 -0.53
C LEU A 228 -6.03 28.81 0.35
N HIS A 229 -5.06 29.58 -0.14
CA HIS A 229 -3.82 29.87 0.58
C HIS A 229 -4.10 30.58 1.94
N PRO A 230 -3.41 30.21 3.05
CA PRO A 230 -3.69 30.70 4.41
C PRO A 230 -3.62 32.22 4.60
N ALA A 231 -2.89 32.92 3.72
CA ALA A 231 -2.72 34.38 3.77
C ALA A 231 -4.05 35.16 3.72
N ASN A 232 -5.14 34.55 3.22
CA ASN A 232 -6.46 35.17 3.14
C ASN A 232 -7.51 34.53 4.09
N TYR A 233 -7.10 33.63 4.99
CA TYR A 233 -8.02 32.81 5.80
C TYR A 233 -8.70 33.61 6.91
N THR A 234 -7.95 34.41 7.68
CA THR A 234 -8.49 35.15 8.84
C THR A 234 -9.51 36.22 8.46
N ALA A 235 -9.46 36.78 7.24
CA ALA A 235 -10.40 37.80 6.79
C ALA A 235 -11.72 37.22 6.22
N ASN A 236 -11.69 35.99 5.69
CA ASN A 236 -12.84 35.36 5.03
C ASN A 236 -13.58 34.33 5.91
N LEU A 237 -12.93 33.78 6.94
CA LEU A 237 -13.53 32.79 7.85
C LEU A 237 -14.73 33.36 8.62
N SER A 238 -14.66 34.63 9.04
CA SER A 238 -15.74 35.30 9.76
C SER A 238 -17.02 35.47 8.94
N LYS A 239 -16.92 35.44 7.60
CA LYS A 239 -18.08 35.54 6.69
C LYS A 239 -18.57 34.20 6.16
N ALA A 240 -17.71 33.18 6.09
CA ALA A 240 -18.08 31.85 5.59
C ALA A 240 -18.72 30.96 6.67
N VAL A 241 -18.31 31.10 7.94
CA VAL A 241 -18.85 30.32 9.06
C VAL A 241 -20.33 30.64 9.34
N GLU A 242 -20.81 31.82 8.94
CA GLU A 242 -22.24 32.18 9.08
C GLU A 242 -23.14 31.67 7.92
N LYS A 243 -22.58 31.14 6.83
CA LYS A 243 -23.35 30.67 5.67
C LYS A 243 -22.74 29.44 4.99
N ALA A 244 -23.36 28.28 5.23
CA ALA A 244 -23.54 27.12 4.33
C ALA A 244 -22.80 25.80 4.64
N ASN A 245 -23.61 24.74 4.81
CA ASN A 245 -23.37 23.29 4.73
C ASN A 245 -22.37 22.63 5.72
N PRO A 246 -22.61 21.39 6.17
CA PRO A 246 -21.61 20.62 6.90
C PRO A 246 -20.39 20.42 5.99
N GLU A 247 -19.25 21.02 6.37
CA GLU A 247 -18.03 20.89 5.59
C GLU A 247 -17.64 19.41 5.49
N ILE A 248 -17.56 18.89 4.26
CA ILE A 248 -17.08 17.54 4.00
C ILE A 248 -15.58 17.53 4.28
N ARG A 249 -15.14 16.77 5.30
CA ARG A 249 -13.73 16.68 5.73
C ARG A 249 -13.18 15.27 5.57
N SER A 250 -11.88 15.16 5.33
CA SER A 250 -11.15 13.90 5.16
C SER A 250 -10.89 13.17 6.49
N LYS A 251 -10.65 11.83 6.42
CA LYS A 251 -10.26 11.01 7.59
C LYS A 251 -8.95 11.49 8.22
N ALA A 252 -8.00 11.89 7.37
CA ALA A 252 -6.73 12.44 7.80
C ALA A 252 -6.93 13.75 8.58
N TYR A 253 -7.83 14.63 8.12
CA TYR A 253 -8.20 15.86 8.83
C TYR A 253 -8.83 15.57 10.19
N SER A 254 -9.82 14.69 10.26
CA SER A 254 -10.45 14.32 11.54
C SER A 254 -9.46 13.71 12.53
N ALA A 255 -8.57 12.83 12.07
CA ALA A 255 -7.53 12.23 12.91
C ALA A 255 -6.49 13.26 13.38
N ALA A 256 -6.10 14.18 12.49
CA ALA A 256 -5.20 15.28 12.84
C ALA A 256 -5.83 16.21 13.87
N LEU A 257 -7.10 16.60 13.70
CA LEU A 257 -7.82 17.44 14.64
C LEU A 257 -7.94 16.77 16.02
N LEU A 258 -8.32 15.49 16.07
CA LEU A 258 -8.37 14.72 17.31
C LEU A 258 -7.02 14.72 18.04
N ASN A 259 -5.92 14.49 17.31
CA ASN A 259 -4.59 14.46 17.90
C ASN A 259 -4.14 15.85 18.35
N LEU A 260 -4.39 16.90 17.56
CA LEU A 260 -4.05 18.28 17.90
C LEU A 260 -4.82 18.78 19.13
N THR A 261 -6.13 18.51 19.22
CA THR A 261 -6.93 18.85 20.41
C THR A 261 -6.47 18.11 21.67
N SER A 262 -5.87 16.92 21.51
CA SER A 262 -5.34 16.10 22.60
C SER A 262 -3.84 16.32 22.89
N ASN A 263 -3.19 17.30 22.24
CA ASN A 263 -1.73 17.51 22.30
C ASN A 263 -0.89 16.26 21.94
N LEU A 264 -1.45 15.37 21.12
CA LEU A 264 -0.79 14.20 20.56
C LEU A 264 -0.11 14.56 19.23
N PRO A 265 0.98 13.85 18.85
CA PRO A 265 1.59 14.04 17.55
C PRO A 265 0.61 13.66 16.42
N LEU A 266 0.79 14.28 15.26
CA LEU A 266 0.04 13.91 14.06
C LEU A 266 0.28 12.44 13.69
N PRO A 267 -0.66 11.80 12.98
CA PRO A 267 -0.43 10.47 12.43
C PRO A 267 0.85 10.39 11.59
N SER A 268 1.52 9.24 11.59
CA SER A 268 2.79 9.00 10.88
C SER A 268 2.76 9.35 9.39
N PHE A 269 1.57 9.32 8.78
CA PHE A 269 1.32 9.78 7.42
C PHE A 269 1.74 11.24 7.16
N PHE A 270 1.55 12.15 8.11
CA PHE A 270 1.83 13.57 7.90
C PHE A 270 3.32 13.89 7.82
N TYR A 271 4.16 13.04 8.42
CA TYR A 271 5.61 13.20 8.46
C TYR A 271 6.34 12.46 7.32
N GLN A 272 5.60 11.81 6.42
CA GLN A 272 6.18 11.15 5.24
C GLN A 272 6.47 12.15 4.12
N ASN A 273 7.49 11.85 3.31
CA ASN A 273 7.85 12.69 2.16
C ASN A 273 6.76 12.74 1.08
N HIS A 274 5.97 11.67 0.95
CA HIS A 274 4.93 11.54 -0.07
C HIS A 274 3.58 11.19 0.57
N HIS A 275 2.58 12.03 0.35
CA HIS A 275 1.23 11.88 0.92
C HIS A 275 0.27 11.12 -0.02
N TYR A 276 0.73 10.05 -0.67
CA TYR A 276 -0.10 9.30 -1.62
C TYR A 276 -1.19 8.47 -0.94
N ARG A 277 -0.90 7.85 0.23
CA ARG A 277 -1.86 7.02 0.94
C ARG A 277 -2.49 7.72 2.13
N ILE A 278 -3.79 7.95 2.04
CA ILE A 278 -4.52 8.65 3.09
C ILE A 278 -4.58 7.81 4.36
N HIS A 279 -4.44 8.47 5.50
CA HIS A 279 -4.54 7.87 6.82
C HIS A 279 -5.85 7.07 6.99
N PHE A 280 -5.71 5.83 7.47
CA PHE A 280 -6.81 4.95 7.84
C PHE A 280 -6.47 4.26 9.15
N ASP A 281 -7.50 3.83 9.88
CA ASP A 281 -7.34 3.12 11.15
C ASP A 281 -6.99 1.65 10.87
N ASP A 282 -5.82 1.20 11.31
CA ASP A 282 -5.32 -0.14 11.04
C ASP A 282 -5.92 -1.23 11.94
N GLN A 283 -6.66 -0.85 12.99
CA GLN A 283 -7.20 -1.76 13.99
C GLN A 283 -8.61 -2.24 13.66
N LEU A 284 -9.30 -1.56 12.74
CA LEU A 284 -10.67 -1.93 12.38
C LEU A 284 -10.72 -3.34 11.79
N GLN A 285 -11.70 -4.12 12.24
CA GLN A 285 -11.92 -5.52 11.82
C GLN A 285 -12.02 -5.67 10.30
N LYS A 286 -12.59 -4.65 9.61
CA LYS A 286 -12.72 -4.62 8.15
C LYS A 286 -11.38 -4.65 7.42
N HIS A 287 -10.30 -4.17 8.03
CA HIS A 287 -8.96 -4.14 7.43
C HIS A 287 -8.10 -5.33 7.87
N THR A 288 -8.40 -5.96 9.01
CA THR A 288 -7.65 -7.10 9.54
C THR A 288 -8.15 -8.46 9.04
N GLN A 289 -9.36 -8.52 8.45
CA GLN A 289 -9.97 -9.76 7.94
C GLN A 289 -9.14 -10.53 6.89
N PHE A 290 -8.19 -9.86 6.22
CA PHE A 290 -7.36 -10.46 5.17
C PHE A 290 -6.04 -11.06 5.68
N ASN A 291 -5.80 -11.08 7.00
CA ASN A 291 -4.59 -11.65 7.62
C ASN A 291 -3.27 -11.17 6.98
N ASN A 292 -3.22 -9.91 6.53
CA ASN A 292 -2.09 -9.29 5.83
C ASN A 292 -1.69 -9.96 4.50
N GLU A 293 -2.48 -10.87 3.93
CA GLU A 293 -2.24 -11.37 2.57
C GLU A 293 -2.99 -10.52 1.53
N TYR A 294 -2.33 -10.15 0.43
CA TYR A 294 -3.04 -9.61 -0.73
C TYR A 294 -3.66 -10.76 -1.54
N ILE A 295 -4.81 -10.49 -2.18
CA ILE A 295 -5.56 -11.51 -2.91
C ILE A 295 -4.97 -11.72 -4.32
N TYR A 296 -4.64 -10.61 -4.99
CA TYR A 296 -4.21 -10.57 -6.38
C TYR A 296 -2.82 -9.94 -6.50
N ALA A 297 -1.90 -10.63 -7.19
CA ALA A 297 -0.57 -10.10 -7.50
C ALA A 297 -0.53 -9.26 -8.80
N PHE A 298 -1.55 -9.42 -9.65
CA PHE A 298 -1.74 -8.72 -10.93
C PHE A 298 -3.25 -8.55 -11.20
N THR A 299 -3.63 -7.58 -12.03
CA THR A 299 -5.03 -7.38 -12.45
C THR A 299 -5.38 -8.28 -13.64
N TRP A 300 -6.64 -8.72 -13.73
CA TRP A 300 -7.13 -9.59 -14.81
C TRP A 300 -7.80 -8.82 -15.97
N GLU A 301 -7.60 -7.50 -16.02
CA GLU A 301 -8.38 -6.57 -16.84
C GLU A 301 -7.54 -5.98 -17.97
N ASP A 302 -8.06 -6.00 -19.20
CA ASP A 302 -7.35 -5.48 -20.37
C ASP A 302 -7.31 -3.95 -20.38
N THR A 303 -6.21 -3.38 -19.89
CA THR A 303 -5.96 -1.93 -19.85
C THR A 303 -6.08 -1.25 -21.22
N ARG A 304 -5.86 -1.97 -22.33
CA ARG A 304 -6.01 -1.41 -23.68
C ARG A 304 -7.47 -1.26 -24.08
N VAL A 305 -8.35 -2.08 -23.52
CA VAL A 305 -9.80 -1.94 -23.67
C VAL A 305 -10.24 -0.72 -22.87
N ASP A 306 -9.75 -0.57 -21.64
CA ASP A 306 -10.04 0.58 -20.78
C ASP A 306 -9.64 1.89 -21.45
N ASP A 307 -8.44 1.97 -22.00
CA ASP A 307 -7.97 3.17 -22.69
C ASP A 307 -8.85 3.55 -23.88
N ARG A 308 -9.26 2.58 -24.70
CA ARG A 308 -10.12 2.81 -25.88
C ARG A 308 -11.51 3.30 -25.50
N ILE A 309 -12.02 2.85 -24.36
CA ILE A 309 -13.38 3.08 -23.92
C ILE A 309 -13.46 4.36 -23.08
N LEU A 310 -12.56 4.50 -22.11
CA LEU A 310 -12.55 5.61 -21.18
C LEU A 310 -12.00 6.88 -21.82
N ASN A 311 -11.11 6.81 -22.82
CA ASN A 311 -10.54 7.98 -23.50
C ASN A 311 -10.20 9.12 -22.51
N LEU A 312 -9.35 8.81 -21.53
CA LEU A 312 -9.05 9.70 -20.41
C LEU A 312 -8.38 11.00 -20.89
N THR A 313 -8.84 12.11 -20.34
CA THR A 313 -8.34 13.46 -20.58
C THR A 313 -7.61 14.01 -19.34
N PRO A 314 -6.72 15.01 -19.49
CA PRO A 314 -6.04 15.63 -18.34
C PRO A 314 -6.98 16.33 -17.35
N SER A 315 -8.23 16.59 -17.72
CA SER A 315 -9.25 17.18 -16.82
C SER A 315 -10.04 16.13 -16.02
N ASP A 316 -9.83 14.84 -16.28
CA ASP A 316 -10.61 13.79 -15.64
C ASP A 316 -10.17 13.51 -14.20
N VAL A 317 -11.17 13.23 -13.36
CA VAL A 317 -11.00 12.72 -12.00
C VAL A 317 -11.53 11.30 -11.99
N VAL A 318 -10.63 10.35 -11.79
CA VAL A 318 -10.89 8.91 -11.91
C VAL A 318 -10.96 8.29 -10.52
N LEU A 319 -12.01 7.54 -10.23
CA LEU A 319 -12.10 6.66 -9.06
C LEU A 319 -12.03 5.22 -9.57
N ALA A 320 -11.08 4.43 -9.06
CA ALA A 320 -10.88 3.06 -9.50
C ALA A 320 -10.48 2.16 -8.32
N ILE A 321 -10.89 0.89 -8.38
CA ILE A 321 -10.45 -0.08 -7.39
C ILE A 321 -8.96 -0.38 -7.58
N THR A 322 -8.18 -0.36 -6.50
CA THR A 322 -6.72 -0.55 -6.58
C THR A 322 -6.36 -1.91 -7.16
N SER A 323 -6.91 -2.99 -6.60
CA SER A 323 -6.49 -4.37 -6.93
C SER A 323 -4.96 -4.47 -6.85
N ALA A 324 -4.28 -5.03 -7.85
CA ALA A 324 -2.81 -5.08 -7.87
C ALA A 324 -2.12 -3.74 -8.27
N GLY A 325 -2.88 -2.70 -8.59
CA GLY A 325 -2.38 -1.37 -8.98
C GLY A 325 -2.02 -1.21 -10.45
N ASP A 326 -2.11 -2.26 -11.27
CA ASP A 326 -1.69 -2.22 -12.69
C ASP A 326 -2.54 -1.25 -13.52
N ASN A 327 -3.86 -1.25 -13.32
CA ASN A 327 -4.78 -0.35 -14.03
C ASN A 327 -4.57 1.10 -13.60
N ILE A 328 -4.34 1.33 -12.30
CA ILE A 328 -4.08 2.67 -11.76
C ILE A 328 -2.84 3.28 -12.41
N LEU A 329 -1.78 2.49 -12.58
CA LEU A 329 -0.56 2.92 -13.27
C LEU A 329 -0.79 3.16 -14.76
N SER A 330 -1.62 2.34 -15.42
CA SER A 330 -2.03 2.56 -16.81
C SER A 330 -2.82 3.88 -16.96
N TYR A 331 -3.77 4.16 -16.06
CA TYR A 331 -4.48 5.43 -16.06
C TYR A 331 -3.54 6.61 -15.77
N ALA A 332 -2.57 6.45 -14.87
CA ALA A 332 -1.55 7.47 -14.59
C ALA A 332 -0.69 7.81 -15.83
N LEU A 333 -0.48 6.86 -16.75
CA LEU A 333 0.20 7.15 -18.03
C LEU A 333 -0.56 8.14 -18.90
N ARG A 334 -1.88 8.28 -18.73
CA ARG A 334 -2.68 9.30 -19.44
C ARG A 334 -2.65 10.67 -18.76
N SER A 335 -2.03 10.77 -17.59
CA SER A 335 -1.89 11.99 -16.79
C SER A 335 -3.24 12.71 -16.55
N PRO A 336 -4.26 12.01 -16.01
CA PRO A 336 -5.50 12.66 -15.55
C PRO A 336 -5.22 13.61 -14.39
N ALA A 337 -6.15 14.53 -14.11
CA ALA A 337 -5.99 15.51 -13.05
C ALA A 337 -5.79 14.82 -11.69
N ARG A 338 -6.64 13.83 -11.38
CA ARG A 338 -6.61 13.08 -10.11
C ARG A 338 -7.08 11.63 -10.28
N ILE A 339 -6.48 10.74 -9.49
CA ILE A 339 -6.82 9.31 -9.44
C ILE A 339 -7.03 8.90 -7.98
N HIS A 340 -8.23 8.47 -7.64
CA HIS A 340 -8.59 7.88 -6.35
C HIS A 340 -8.57 6.35 -6.50
N ALA A 341 -7.49 5.73 -6.04
CA ALA A 341 -7.37 4.28 -5.92
C ALA A 341 -8.01 3.83 -4.60
N VAL A 342 -9.00 2.93 -4.64
CA VAL A 342 -9.75 2.50 -3.45
C VAL A 342 -9.64 0.99 -3.27
N ASP A 343 -9.27 0.53 -2.08
CA ASP A 343 -9.29 -0.90 -1.74
C ASP A 343 -9.58 -1.11 -0.26
N LEU A 344 -10.28 -2.19 0.06
CA LEU A 344 -10.54 -2.56 1.45
C LEU A 344 -9.31 -3.25 2.09
N ASN A 345 -8.52 -3.97 1.29
CA ASN A 345 -7.37 -4.72 1.73
C ASN A 345 -6.10 -3.83 1.79
N PRO A 346 -5.54 -3.57 2.98
CA PRO A 346 -4.34 -2.75 3.12
C PRO A 346 -3.12 -3.30 2.38
N SER A 347 -3.03 -4.63 2.19
CA SER A 347 -1.89 -5.28 1.53
C SER A 347 -1.88 -5.07 0.02
N GLN A 348 -3.04 -4.88 -0.61
CA GLN A 348 -3.13 -4.50 -2.03
C GLN A 348 -2.58 -3.08 -2.23
N ASN A 349 -2.99 -2.16 -1.36
CA ASN A 349 -2.49 -0.79 -1.36
C ASN A 349 -0.98 -0.72 -1.08
N ASN A 350 -0.42 -1.61 -0.24
CA ASN A 350 1.03 -1.73 -0.04
C ASN A 350 1.78 -2.11 -1.33
N LEU A 351 1.16 -2.89 -2.22
CA LEU A 351 1.74 -3.28 -3.51
C LEU A 351 1.74 -2.12 -4.51
N LEU A 352 0.65 -1.34 -4.57
CA LEU A 352 0.62 -0.13 -5.38
C LEU A 352 1.67 0.88 -4.89
N GLU A 353 1.81 1.09 -3.58
CA GLU A 353 2.87 1.94 -3.01
C GLU A 353 4.27 1.48 -3.41
N LEU A 354 4.54 0.17 -3.37
CA LEU A 354 5.83 -0.37 -3.76
C LEU A 354 6.15 -0.07 -5.24
N LYS A 355 5.16 -0.19 -6.12
CA LYS A 355 5.32 0.15 -7.54
C LYS A 355 5.60 1.64 -7.75
N VAL A 356 4.86 2.51 -7.07
CA VAL A 356 5.04 3.97 -7.13
C VAL A 356 6.42 4.38 -6.60
N ALA A 357 6.84 3.84 -5.45
CA ALA A 357 8.18 4.05 -4.90
C ALA A 357 9.27 3.55 -5.87
N GLY A 358 9.01 2.42 -6.55
CA GLY A 358 9.86 1.88 -7.60
C GLY A 358 10.14 2.89 -8.72
N TYR A 359 9.12 3.58 -9.23
CA TYR A 359 9.29 4.56 -10.31
C TYR A 359 10.09 5.80 -9.91
N HIS A 360 10.05 6.20 -8.63
CA HIS A 360 10.78 7.38 -8.14
C HIS A 360 12.29 7.14 -8.00
N CYS A 361 12.69 5.92 -7.63
CA CYS A 361 14.07 5.67 -7.19
C CYS A 361 14.83 4.62 -8.02
N LEU A 362 14.13 3.69 -8.67
CA LEU A 362 14.77 2.54 -9.28
C LEU A 362 15.09 2.78 -10.76
N PRO A 363 16.25 2.30 -11.24
CA PRO A 363 16.48 2.20 -12.67
C PRO A 363 15.59 1.09 -13.25
N TYR A 364 15.27 1.22 -14.55
CA TYR A 364 14.39 0.28 -15.25
C TYR A 364 14.83 -1.18 -15.12
N ALA A 365 16.14 -1.46 -15.10
CA ALA A 365 16.65 -2.82 -14.94
C ALA A 365 16.24 -3.47 -13.61
N ASP A 366 16.34 -2.73 -12.50
CA ASP A 366 15.93 -3.24 -11.18
C ASP A 366 14.41 -3.31 -11.07
N PHE A 367 13.71 -2.32 -11.63
CA PHE A 367 12.26 -2.30 -11.71
C PHE A 367 11.71 -3.53 -12.47
N TRP A 368 12.29 -3.85 -13.64
CA TRP A 368 11.93 -5.03 -14.43
C TRP A 368 12.23 -6.34 -13.71
N ARG A 369 13.29 -6.42 -12.92
CA ARG A 369 13.58 -7.65 -12.15
C ARG A 369 12.54 -7.86 -11.05
N ILE A 370 12.13 -6.80 -10.36
CA ILE A 370 11.15 -6.86 -9.28
C ILE A 370 9.75 -7.17 -9.80
N PHE A 371 9.28 -6.46 -10.83
CA PHE A 371 7.90 -6.56 -11.34
C PHE A 371 7.75 -7.26 -12.69
N GLY A 372 8.82 -7.52 -13.42
CA GLY A 372 8.78 -8.34 -14.65
C GLY A 372 9.09 -9.80 -14.33
N GLU A 373 10.27 -10.04 -13.77
CA GLU A 373 10.73 -11.38 -13.37
C GLU A 373 10.17 -11.84 -12.02
N GLY A 374 9.64 -10.90 -11.21
CA GLY A 374 9.13 -11.21 -9.87
C GLY A 374 10.23 -11.56 -8.86
N LYS A 375 11.52 -11.33 -9.16
CA LYS A 375 12.67 -11.80 -8.38
C LYS A 375 13.80 -10.78 -8.37
N HIS A 376 14.41 -10.60 -7.21
CA HIS A 376 15.57 -9.74 -7.06
C HIS A 376 16.52 -10.27 -5.97
N ALA A 377 17.82 -10.36 -6.28
CA ALA A 377 18.82 -10.92 -5.38
C ALA A 377 18.98 -10.09 -4.09
N ASN A 378 18.95 -8.76 -4.22
CA ASN A 378 19.25 -7.83 -3.14
C ASN A 378 18.04 -6.95 -2.79
N PHE A 379 16.82 -7.52 -2.82
CA PHE A 379 15.58 -6.74 -2.57
C PHE A 379 15.59 -6.05 -1.20
N ARG A 380 16.15 -6.70 -0.17
CA ARG A 380 16.23 -6.12 1.18
C ARG A 380 17.07 -4.85 1.25
N GLU A 381 18.24 -4.86 0.63
CA GLU A 381 19.15 -3.71 0.58
C GLU A 381 18.47 -2.56 -0.17
N LEU A 382 17.88 -2.87 -1.33
CA LEU A 382 17.15 -1.90 -2.14
C LEU A 382 15.96 -1.27 -1.39
N LEU A 383 15.24 -2.09 -0.63
CA LEU A 383 14.11 -1.66 0.20
C LEU A 383 14.56 -0.66 1.27
N ILE A 384 15.68 -0.93 1.94
CA ILE A 384 16.19 -0.11 3.03
C ILE A 384 16.85 1.17 2.50
N GLU A 385 17.71 1.06 1.50
CA GLU A 385 18.55 2.18 1.01
C GLU A 385 17.79 3.14 0.09
N LYS A 386 16.93 2.63 -0.79
CA LYS A 386 16.30 3.44 -1.86
C LYS A 386 14.81 3.63 -1.68
N LEU A 387 14.08 2.58 -1.33
CA LEU A 387 12.60 2.63 -1.30
C LEU A 387 12.04 3.19 0.02
N SER A 388 12.77 3.07 1.13
CA SER A 388 12.30 3.48 2.46
C SER A 388 11.77 4.92 2.54
N PRO A 389 12.37 5.95 1.91
CA PRO A 389 11.89 7.33 2.04
C PRO A 389 10.58 7.61 1.29
N HIS A 390 10.14 6.69 0.43
CA HIS A 390 8.97 6.82 -0.44
C HIS A 390 7.81 5.88 -0.03
N LEU A 391 8.00 5.06 1.00
CA LEU A 391 7.02 4.12 1.49
C LEU A 391 6.36 4.61 2.77
N SER A 392 5.09 4.26 2.97
CA SER A 392 4.48 4.41 4.27
C SER A 392 5.10 3.45 5.29
N SER A 393 5.13 3.84 6.55
CA SER A 393 5.66 3.01 7.65
C SER A 393 5.04 1.59 7.67
N ARG A 394 3.73 1.50 7.37
CA ARG A 394 3.03 0.21 7.25
C ARG A 394 3.49 -0.61 6.04
N ALA A 395 3.62 0.01 4.88
CA ALA A 395 4.09 -0.68 3.68
C ALA A 395 5.54 -1.16 3.85
N PHE A 396 6.40 -0.34 4.46
CA PHE A 396 7.77 -0.71 4.77
C PHE A 396 7.85 -1.93 5.69
N GLN A 397 7.11 -1.95 6.81
CA GLN A 397 7.04 -3.12 7.69
C GLN A 397 6.57 -4.37 6.94
N TYR A 398 5.49 -4.24 6.16
CA TYR A 398 4.93 -5.35 5.41
C TYR A 398 5.94 -5.97 4.44
N TRP A 399 6.67 -5.14 3.69
CA TRP A 399 7.67 -5.61 2.73
C TRP A 399 8.93 -6.13 3.41
N LEU A 400 9.29 -5.61 4.59
CA LEU A 400 10.40 -6.11 5.40
C LEU A 400 10.13 -7.54 5.90
N ASP A 401 8.91 -7.84 6.35
CA ASP A 401 8.50 -9.18 6.76
C ASP A 401 8.42 -10.15 5.56
N ASN A 402 8.09 -9.62 4.38
CA ASN A 402 7.87 -10.39 3.16
C ASN A 402 9.04 -10.35 2.15
N VAL A 403 10.26 -10.01 2.60
CA VAL A 403 11.47 -9.99 1.75
C VAL A 403 11.69 -11.32 1.02
N SER A 404 11.28 -12.44 1.63
CA SER A 404 11.41 -13.78 1.05
C SER A 404 10.63 -13.97 -0.26
N ILE A 405 9.60 -13.16 -0.53
CA ILE A 405 8.78 -13.23 -1.75
C ILE A 405 9.64 -13.00 -3.01
N PHE A 406 10.51 -12.00 -2.97
CA PHE A 406 11.36 -11.62 -4.11
C PHE A 406 12.69 -12.38 -4.15
N SER A 407 12.96 -13.27 -3.19
CA SER A 407 14.22 -14.00 -3.15
C SER A 407 14.44 -14.82 -4.43
N PRO A 408 15.68 -14.89 -4.97
CA PRO A 408 15.98 -15.70 -6.16
C PRO A 408 15.67 -17.19 -5.96
N ARG A 409 15.79 -17.67 -4.71
CA ARG A 409 15.45 -19.05 -4.31
C ARG A 409 13.94 -19.27 -4.22
N GLY A 410 13.17 -18.19 -4.13
CA GLY A 410 11.72 -18.19 -4.12
C GLY A 410 11.12 -18.41 -5.52
N ARG A 411 9.79 -18.53 -5.53
CA ARG A 411 9.02 -18.76 -6.76
C ARG A 411 8.50 -17.47 -7.43
N GLY A 412 8.85 -16.31 -6.87
CA GLY A 412 8.57 -14.97 -7.40
C GLY A 412 7.22 -14.39 -6.97
N LEU A 413 7.04 -13.09 -7.21
CA LEU A 413 5.84 -12.30 -6.84
C LEU A 413 4.50 -12.88 -7.34
N TYR A 414 4.51 -13.53 -8.50
CA TYR A 414 3.28 -14.03 -9.14
C TYR A 414 2.78 -15.35 -8.56
N GLU A 415 3.60 -16.02 -7.75
CA GLU A 415 3.21 -17.22 -6.99
C GLU A 415 2.87 -16.93 -5.52
N THR A 416 2.62 -15.66 -5.18
CA THR A 416 2.25 -15.21 -3.84
C THR A 416 0.84 -14.58 -3.80
N GLY A 417 0.29 -14.36 -2.60
CA GLY A 417 -1.09 -13.92 -2.39
C GLY A 417 -2.14 -15.04 -2.57
N GLY A 418 -3.42 -14.69 -2.63
CA GLY A 418 -4.53 -15.65 -2.87
C GLY A 418 -4.41 -16.39 -4.21
N SER A 419 -3.99 -15.69 -5.26
CA SER A 419 -3.71 -16.26 -6.58
C SER A 419 -2.68 -17.40 -6.58
N ARG A 420 -1.86 -17.54 -5.52
CA ARG A 420 -0.89 -18.63 -5.35
C ARG A 420 -1.53 -20.01 -5.48
N TYR A 421 -2.75 -20.20 -4.99
CA TYR A 421 -3.38 -21.52 -4.97
C TYR A 421 -3.78 -21.96 -6.39
N ALA A 422 -4.28 -21.03 -7.20
CA ALA A 422 -4.62 -21.29 -8.60
C ALA A 422 -3.36 -21.62 -9.43
N VAL A 423 -2.31 -20.80 -9.32
CA VAL A 423 -1.06 -21.01 -10.07
C VAL A 423 -0.34 -22.30 -9.61
N LYS A 424 -0.32 -22.60 -8.30
CA LYS A 424 0.24 -23.85 -7.77
C LYS A 424 -0.51 -25.07 -8.27
N LEU A 425 -1.84 -25.03 -8.29
CA LEU A 425 -2.66 -26.12 -8.79
C LEU A 425 -2.42 -26.36 -10.28
N PHE A 426 -2.45 -25.28 -11.08
CA PHE A 426 -2.19 -25.36 -12.51
C PHE A 426 -0.84 -26.02 -12.80
N ARG A 427 0.24 -25.56 -12.15
CA ARG A 427 1.56 -26.15 -12.33
C ARG A 427 1.66 -27.58 -11.80
N TYR A 428 1.05 -27.88 -10.65
CA TYR A 428 1.03 -29.24 -10.12
C TYR A 428 0.39 -30.19 -11.13
N MET A 429 -0.73 -29.79 -11.73
CA MET A 429 -1.36 -30.55 -12.79
C MET A 429 -0.48 -30.62 -14.05
N SER A 430 0.12 -29.52 -14.50
CA SER A 430 1.00 -29.54 -15.66
C SER A 430 2.18 -30.48 -15.48
N ASN A 431 2.71 -30.58 -14.25
CA ASN A 431 3.79 -31.52 -13.92
C ASN A 431 3.30 -32.97 -13.84
N VAL A 432 2.15 -33.24 -13.21
CA VAL A 432 1.58 -34.60 -13.08
C VAL A 432 1.17 -35.17 -14.43
N PHE A 433 0.62 -34.34 -15.32
CA PHE A 433 0.19 -34.74 -16.66
C PHE A 433 1.25 -34.52 -17.75
N GLY A 434 2.48 -34.12 -17.40
CA GLY A 434 3.59 -33.94 -18.36
C GLY A 434 3.42 -32.78 -19.35
N LEU A 435 2.45 -31.89 -19.13
CA LEU A 435 2.11 -30.76 -20.01
C LEU A 435 3.08 -29.59 -19.92
N SER A 436 4.03 -29.58 -18.98
CA SER A 436 4.95 -28.45 -18.79
C SER A 436 5.77 -28.12 -20.06
N ASN A 437 6.07 -29.12 -20.89
CA ASN A 437 6.71 -28.90 -22.20
C ASN A 437 5.73 -28.32 -23.24
N GLU A 438 4.47 -28.76 -23.24
CA GLU A 438 3.44 -28.24 -24.15
C GLU A 438 3.04 -26.81 -23.80
N VAL A 439 2.94 -26.48 -22.51
CA VAL A 439 2.74 -25.08 -22.05
C VAL A 439 3.88 -24.20 -22.53
N ARG A 440 5.14 -24.67 -22.45
CA ARG A 440 6.29 -23.93 -22.97
C ARG A 440 6.25 -23.76 -24.49
N LYS A 441 5.74 -24.75 -25.23
CA LYS A 441 5.54 -24.65 -26.69
C LYS A 441 4.45 -23.62 -27.02
N VAL A 442 3.32 -23.62 -26.31
CA VAL A 442 2.27 -22.60 -26.45
C VAL A 442 2.81 -21.19 -26.21
N LEU A 443 3.61 -21.01 -25.15
CA LEU A 443 4.20 -19.70 -24.85
C LEU A 443 5.25 -19.25 -25.88
N ARG A 444 5.84 -20.17 -26.64
CA ARG A 444 6.82 -19.87 -27.70
C ARG A 444 6.21 -19.85 -29.10
N ALA A 445 4.96 -20.24 -29.25
CA ALA A 445 4.28 -20.31 -30.54
C ALA A 445 4.25 -18.91 -31.18
N LYS A 446 4.60 -18.85 -32.46
CA LYS A 446 4.63 -17.58 -33.22
C LYS A 446 3.33 -17.33 -34.00
N THR A 447 2.48 -18.35 -34.12
CA THR A 447 1.25 -18.28 -34.91
C THR A 447 0.04 -18.79 -34.13
N LEU A 448 -1.14 -18.21 -34.39
CA LEU A 448 -2.40 -18.65 -33.78
C LEU A 448 -2.74 -20.10 -34.15
N ILE A 449 -2.37 -20.55 -35.35
CA ILE A 449 -2.65 -21.91 -35.83
C ILE A 449 -1.91 -22.94 -34.97
N GLU A 450 -0.61 -22.73 -34.76
CA GLU A 450 0.23 -23.60 -33.91
C GLU A 450 -0.27 -23.62 -32.47
N GLN A 451 -0.62 -22.46 -31.91
CA GLN A 451 -1.20 -22.37 -30.56
C GLN A 451 -2.52 -23.14 -30.44
N ARG A 452 -3.42 -23.01 -31.43
CA ARG A 452 -4.73 -23.68 -31.45
C ARG A 452 -4.57 -25.21 -31.50
N GLU A 453 -3.64 -25.70 -32.30
CA GLU A 453 -3.39 -27.14 -32.43
C GLU A 453 -2.85 -27.75 -31.13
N ILE A 454 -1.89 -27.08 -30.48
CA ILE A 454 -1.33 -27.53 -29.20
C ILE A 454 -2.38 -27.45 -28.08
N TYR A 455 -3.17 -26.38 -28.05
CA TYR A 455 -4.22 -26.23 -27.04
C TYR A 455 -5.31 -27.29 -27.18
N ARG A 456 -5.84 -27.51 -28.39
CA ARG A 456 -6.91 -28.50 -28.62
C ARG A 456 -6.44 -29.93 -28.40
N SER A 457 -5.19 -30.26 -28.76
CA SER A 457 -4.64 -31.61 -28.62
C SER A 457 -4.27 -31.95 -27.17
N SER A 458 -3.65 -31.02 -26.44
CA SER A 458 -2.94 -31.34 -25.19
C SER A 458 -3.50 -30.65 -23.95
N ILE A 459 -3.86 -29.37 -24.05
CA ILE A 459 -4.22 -28.55 -22.88
C ILE A 459 -5.71 -28.63 -22.55
N ARG A 460 -6.57 -28.53 -23.57
CA ARG A 460 -8.03 -28.58 -23.46
C ARG A 460 -8.53 -29.84 -22.73
N PRO A 461 -8.07 -31.06 -23.03
CA PRO A 461 -8.57 -32.28 -22.39
C PRO A 461 -8.28 -32.34 -20.88
N VAL A 462 -7.19 -31.71 -20.43
CA VAL A 462 -6.72 -31.77 -19.04
C VAL A 462 -7.35 -30.68 -18.18
N ILE A 463 -7.37 -29.43 -18.66
CA ILE A 463 -7.99 -28.31 -17.94
C ILE A 463 -9.51 -28.48 -17.85
N LEU A 464 -10.16 -28.92 -18.93
CA LEU A 464 -11.62 -29.08 -18.99
C LEU A 464 -12.09 -30.49 -18.63
N SER A 465 -11.23 -31.30 -18.00
CA SER A 465 -11.64 -32.62 -17.52
C SER A 465 -12.80 -32.48 -16.51
N ARG A 466 -13.90 -33.19 -16.77
CA ARG A 466 -15.14 -33.13 -15.97
C ARG A 466 -14.93 -33.47 -14.49
N ILE A 467 -13.95 -34.30 -14.19
CA ILE A 467 -13.65 -34.74 -12.82
C ILE A 467 -12.96 -33.61 -12.05
N LEU A 468 -12.02 -32.91 -12.68
CA LEU A 468 -11.28 -31.83 -12.04
C LEU A 468 -12.15 -30.60 -11.81
N SER A 469 -12.94 -30.18 -12.82
CA SER A 469 -13.90 -29.09 -12.65
C SER A 469 -14.96 -29.40 -11.60
N SER A 470 -15.45 -30.63 -11.54
CA SER A 470 -16.45 -31.03 -10.54
C SER A 470 -15.88 -31.14 -9.11
N VAL A 471 -14.64 -31.59 -8.93
CA VAL A 471 -14.07 -31.84 -7.57
C VAL A 471 -13.38 -30.60 -6.98
N LEU A 472 -12.60 -29.85 -7.76
CA LEU A 472 -11.83 -28.70 -7.26
C LEU A 472 -12.62 -27.40 -7.29
N ILE A 473 -13.43 -27.17 -8.32
CA ILE A 473 -14.12 -25.91 -8.55
C ILE A 473 -15.47 -25.87 -7.83
N SER A 474 -16.03 -27.02 -7.44
CA SER A 474 -17.22 -27.08 -6.58
C SER A 474 -16.96 -26.70 -5.13
N GLN A 475 -15.71 -26.44 -4.69
CA GLN A 475 -15.40 -26.01 -3.33
C GLN A 475 -15.39 -24.47 -3.22
N PRO A 476 -16.38 -23.84 -2.55
CA PRO A 476 -16.46 -22.38 -2.45
C PRO A 476 -15.27 -21.75 -1.71
N ARG A 477 -14.65 -22.50 -0.78
CA ARG A 477 -13.43 -22.08 -0.07
C ARG A 477 -12.24 -21.99 -1.01
N PHE A 478 -12.13 -22.88 -2.00
CA PHE A 478 -11.06 -22.84 -2.99
C PHE A 478 -11.27 -21.68 -3.97
N LEU A 479 -12.50 -21.45 -4.43
CA LEU A 479 -12.82 -20.31 -5.31
C LEU A 479 -12.52 -18.95 -4.65
N TRP A 480 -12.90 -18.79 -3.38
CA TRP A 480 -12.54 -17.60 -2.61
C TRP A 480 -11.04 -17.49 -2.37
N ALA A 481 -10.38 -18.55 -1.93
CA ALA A 481 -8.95 -18.51 -1.60
C ALA A 481 -8.03 -18.40 -2.83
N ALA A 482 -8.41 -18.98 -3.97
CA ALA A 482 -7.57 -19.11 -5.16
C ALA A 482 -7.88 -18.09 -6.26
N LEU A 483 -9.14 -17.69 -6.39
CA LEU A 483 -9.61 -16.77 -7.44
C LEU A 483 -10.25 -15.50 -6.86
N GLY A 484 -10.44 -15.41 -5.54
CA GLY A 484 -11.10 -14.27 -4.88
C GLY A 484 -12.58 -14.13 -5.24
N VAL A 485 -13.20 -15.15 -5.84
CA VAL A 485 -14.57 -15.11 -6.36
C VAL A 485 -15.56 -15.28 -5.19
N PRO A 486 -16.41 -14.29 -4.88
CA PRO A 486 -17.44 -14.42 -3.85
C PRO A 486 -18.54 -15.42 -4.25
N LYS A 487 -19.26 -15.92 -3.24
CA LYS A 487 -20.41 -16.81 -3.43
C LYS A 487 -21.51 -16.19 -4.29
N ASN A 488 -21.63 -14.86 -4.29
CA ASN A 488 -22.67 -14.13 -5.00
C ASN A 488 -22.36 -14.03 -6.50
N GLN A 489 -21.10 -13.82 -6.86
CA GLN A 489 -20.65 -13.90 -8.25
C GLN A 489 -20.85 -15.31 -8.84
N LEU A 490 -20.63 -16.36 -8.03
CA LEU A 490 -21.00 -17.74 -8.41
C LEU A 490 -22.51 -17.91 -8.60
N ALA A 491 -23.34 -17.30 -7.76
CA ALA A 491 -24.78 -17.38 -7.89
C ALA A 491 -25.29 -16.70 -9.18
N VAL A 492 -24.63 -15.64 -9.65
CA VAL A 492 -24.89 -14.99 -10.94
C VAL A 492 -24.54 -15.92 -12.11
N ILE A 493 -23.38 -16.59 -12.05
CA ILE A 493 -22.98 -17.59 -13.06
C ILE A 493 -23.96 -18.78 -13.07
N GLU A 494 -24.43 -19.20 -11.89
CA GLU A 494 -25.43 -20.27 -11.74
C GLU A 494 -26.81 -19.88 -12.29
N SER A 495 -27.23 -18.61 -12.16
CA SER A 495 -28.51 -18.14 -12.69
C SER A 495 -28.54 -17.99 -14.21
N ASP A 496 -27.38 -17.81 -14.85
CA ASP A 496 -27.26 -17.64 -16.30
C ASP A 496 -27.25 -18.98 -17.07
N TYR A 497 -26.93 -20.09 -16.40
CA TYR A 497 -26.85 -21.42 -17.02
C TYR A 497 -28.20 -21.99 -17.49
N PRO A 498 -29.32 -21.87 -16.76
CA PRO A 498 -30.63 -22.34 -17.20
C PRO A 498 -31.08 -21.70 -18.53
N SER A 499 -30.83 -20.40 -18.73
CA SER A 499 -31.17 -19.65 -19.95
C SER A 499 -30.44 -20.13 -21.21
N ILE A 500 -29.33 -20.86 -21.06
CA ILE A 500 -28.56 -21.43 -22.18
C ILE A 500 -29.00 -22.87 -22.47
N SER A 501 -29.37 -23.64 -21.44
CA SER A 501 -29.73 -25.06 -21.59
C SER A 501 -31.16 -25.29 -22.10
N GLN A 502 -32.04 -24.31 -21.93
CA GLN A 502 -33.40 -24.30 -22.47
C GLN A 502 -33.55 -23.05 -23.33
N GLY A 503 -33.60 -23.18 -24.65
CA GLY A 503 -33.87 -22.08 -25.58
C GLY A 503 -35.31 -21.58 -25.49
N THR A 504 -35.78 -21.25 -24.30
CA THR A 504 -37.13 -20.77 -24.01
C THR A 504 -37.01 -19.54 -23.12
N ASP A 505 -37.41 -18.39 -23.67
CA ASP A 505 -37.83 -17.21 -22.91
C ASP A 505 -39.01 -17.61 -22.01
N SER A 506 -38.73 -18.14 -20.82
CA SER A 506 -39.74 -18.30 -19.78
C SER A 506 -39.67 -17.10 -18.84
N SER A 507 -40.60 -16.19 -19.07
CA SER A 507 -40.89 -14.95 -18.35
C SER A 507 -41.40 -15.16 -16.90
N ASP A 508 -40.99 -16.23 -16.23
CA ASP A 508 -41.41 -16.52 -14.86
C ASP A 508 -40.17 -16.70 -13.98
N GLY A 509 -39.79 -15.63 -13.28
CA GLY A 509 -38.69 -15.54 -12.33
C GLY A 509 -38.88 -16.39 -11.07
N LYS A 510 -39.21 -17.67 -11.20
CA LYS A 510 -39.19 -18.62 -10.08
C LYS A 510 -37.76 -19.07 -9.84
N ILE A 511 -37.27 -18.73 -8.64
CA ILE A 511 -36.00 -19.19 -8.07
C ILE A 511 -35.96 -20.72 -8.14
N LEU A 512 -35.10 -21.27 -9.00
CA LEU A 512 -34.84 -22.71 -9.07
C LEU A 512 -34.42 -23.26 -7.70
N ASP A 513 -34.94 -24.43 -7.37
CA ASP A 513 -34.73 -25.12 -6.09
C ASP A 513 -33.22 -25.29 -5.78
N LYS A 514 -32.83 -25.05 -4.53
CA LYS A 514 -31.42 -24.94 -4.09
C LYS A 514 -30.60 -26.21 -4.43
N ARG A 515 -31.26 -27.37 -4.43
CA ARG A 515 -30.68 -28.68 -4.79
C ARG A 515 -30.37 -28.82 -6.29
N VAL A 516 -31.20 -28.24 -7.16
CA VAL A 516 -31.01 -28.27 -8.62
C VAL A 516 -29.88 -27.33 -9.04
N ARG A 517 -29.77 -26.17 -8.38
CA ARG A 517 -28.60 -25.28 -8.51
C ARG A 517 -27.31 -26.02 -8.13
N GLU A 518 -27.30 -26.68 -6.96
CA GLU A 518 -26.17 -27.47 -6.45
C GLU A 518 -25.70 -28.59 -7.38
N GLN A 519 -26.62 -29.34 -8.00
CA GLN A 519 -26.28 -30.40 -8.96
C GLN A 519 -25.74 -29.88 -10.31
N ASN A 520 -26.13 -28.66 -10.71
CA ASN A 520 -25.70 -28.08 -11.99
C ASN A 520 -24.50 -27.11 -11.86
N ARG A 521 -24.03 -26.80 -10.64
CA ARG A 521 -22.87 -25.90 -10.41
C ARG A 521 -21.65 -26.27 -11.23
N GLY A 522 -21.25 -27.54 -11.16
CA GLY A 522 -20.06 -28.02 -11.87
C GLY A 522 -20.18 -27.86 -13.39
N LYS A 523 -21.39 -27.97 -13.95
CA LYS A 523 -21.64 -27.79 -15.40
C LYS A 523 -21.71 -26.32 -15.80
N ALA A 524 -22.33 -25.47 -14.96
CA ALA A 524 -22.39 -24.04 -15.17
C ALA A 524 -21.01 -23.40 -15.16
N VAL A 525 -20.18 -23.73 -14.17
CA VAL A 525 -18.82 -23.22 -14.08
C VAL A 525 -17.92 -23.82 -15.18
N TRP A 526 -18.13 -25.08 -15.56
CA TRP A 526 -17.43 -25.68 -16.70
C TRP A 526 -17.76 -24.93 -18.00
N GLN A 527 -19.03 -24.64 -18.28
CA GLN A 527 -19.42 -23.89 -19.47
C GLN A 527 -18.85 -22.47 -19.45
N TYR A 528 -18.89 -21.80 -18.29
CA TYR A 528 -18.25 -20.50 -18.09
C TYR A 528 -16.75 -20.54 -18.41
N MET A 529 -16.04 -21.58 -17.97
CA MET A 529 -14.63 -21.76 -18.27
C MET A 529 -14.38 -22.01 -19.75
N VAL A 530 -15.22 -22.82 -20.42
CA VAL A 530 -15.13 -23.06 -21.87
C VAL A 530 -15.33 -21.76 -22.63
N ASP A 531 -16.40 -21.04 -22.33
CA ASP A 531 -16.77 -19.78 -23.00
C ASP A 531 -15.78 -18.64 -22.72
N THR A 532 -14.94 -18.78 -21.69
CA THR A 532 -13.89 -17.80 -21.36
C THR A 532 -12.54 -18.20 -21.93
N LEU A 533 -12.12 -19.45 -21.79
CA LEU A 533 -10.78 -19.91 -22.19
C LEU A 533 -10.67 -20.18 -23.69
N ASP A 534 -11.70 -20.77 -24.31
CA ASP A 534 -11.63 -21.14 -25.73
C ASP A 534 -11.51 -19.91 -26.64
N PRO A 535 -12.33 -18.84 -26.51
CA PRO A 535 -12.18 -17.66 -27.35
C PRO A 535 -10.85 -16.94 -27.15
N VAL A 536 -10.32 -16.91 -25.92
CA VAL A 536 -9.04 -16.28 -25.64
C VAL A 536 -7.90 -16.97 -26.39
N VAL A 537 -7.86 -18.30 -26.31
CA VAL A 537 -6.80 -19.08 -26.97
C VAL A 537 -6.98 -19.09 -28.49
N GLU A 538 -8.22 -18.95 -28.98
CA GLU A 538 -8.52 -18.91 -30.39
C GLU A 538 -8.22 -17.54 -31.02
N HIS A 539 -8.47 -16.43 -30.33
CA HIS A 539 -8.36 -15.08 -30.90
C HIS A 539 -7.08 -14.33 -30.49
N THR A 540 -6.36 -14.76 -29.45
CA THR A 540 -5.17 -14.04 -28.95
C THR A 540 -3.93 -14.93 -28.85
N LEU A 541 -2.77 -14.41 -29.25
CA LEU A 541 -1.47 -15.07 -29.08
C LEU A 541 -1.04 -14.90 -27.62
N ILE A 542 -0.97 -16.00 -26.86
CA ILE A 542 -0.74 -15.88 -25.41
C ILE A 542 0.68 -15.38 -25.11
N GLY A 543 1.67 -15.88 -25.84
CA GLY A 543 3.08 -15.53 -25.65
C GLY A 543 3.49 -14.11 -26.06
N GLN A 544 2.60 -13.35 -26.71
CA GLN A 544 2.91 -12.01 -27.25
C GLN A 544 1.88 -10.97 -26.81
N ASP A 545 0.60 -11.32 -26.85
CA ASP A 545 -0.47 -10.35 -26.68
C ASP A 545 -1.24 -10.53 -25.37
N ASN A 546 -1.11 -11.68 -24.69
CA ASN A 546 -1.88 -11.98 -23.49
C ASN A 546 -1.02 -12.22 -22.24
N HIS A 547 -0.59 -11.11 -21.65
CA HIS A 547 0.33 -11.11 -20.52
C HIS A 547 -0.28 -11.72 -19.24
N TYR A 548 -1.61 -11.70 -19.07
CA TYR A 548 -2.31 -12.29 -17.91
C TYR A 548 -2.19 -13.81 -17.85
N TYR A 549 -2.46 -14.47 -18.97
CA TYR A 549 -2.35 -15.93 -19.06
C TYR A 549 -0.88 -16.36 -19.16
N GLN A 550 -0.05 -15.53 -19.79
CA GLN A 550 1.38 -15.77 -19.79
C GLN A 550 1.96 -15.76 -18.38
N VAL A 551 1.64 -14.77 -17.54
CA VAL A 551 2.18 -14.73 -16.18
C VAL A 551 1.67 -15.90 -15.32
N CYS A 552 0.43 -16.35 -15.52
CA CYS A 552 -0.10 -17.54 -14.88
C CYS A 552 0.64 -18.83 -15.27
N MET A 553 1.06 -18.94 -16.53
CA MET A 553 1.71 -20.14 -17.07
C MET A 553 3.23 -20.14 -16.90
N ALA A 554 3.88 -18.98 -17.04
CA ALA A 554 5.33 -18.81 -16.96
C ALA A 554 5.80 -18.42 -15.55
N GLY A 555 4.95 -17.77 -14.76
CA GLY A 555 5.31 -17.16 -13.47
C GLY A 555 6.11 -15.86 -13.58
N THR A 556 6.34 -15.36 -14.80
CA THR A 556 7.13 -14.16 -15.12
C THR A 556 6.60 -13.49 -16.38
N TYR A 557 6.74 -12.17 -16.48
CA TYR A 557 6.52 -11.45 -17.73
C TYR A 557 7.73 -11.58 -18.68
N THR A 558 7.50 -11.42 -19.98
CA THR A 558 8.58 -11.31 -20.96
C THR A 558 8.62 -9.91 -21.55
N PRO A 559 9.78 -9.43 -22.05
CA PRO A 559 9.87 -8.13 -22.71
C PRO A 559 8.98 -7.98 -23.95
N GLN A 560 8.48 -9.09 -24.51
CA GLN A 560 7.53 -9.07 -25.63
C GLN A 560 6.07 -9.05 -25.16
N CYS A 561 5.77 -9.56 -23.96
CA CYS A 561 4.41 -9.69 -23.45
C CYS A 561 4.37 -9.24 -21.99
N HIS A 562 4.07 -7.96 -21.80
CA HIS A 562 3.98 -7.31 -20.51
C HIS A 562 2.85 -6.26 -20.49
N PRO A 563 2.32 -5.92 -19.31
CA PRO A 563 1.48 -4.73 -19.13
C PRO A 563 2.18 -3.45 -19.61
N GLU A 564 1.41 -2.46 -20.04
CA GLU A 564 1.95 -1.18 -20.54
C GLU A 564 2.79 -0.44 -19.48
N TYR A 565 2.46 -0.56 -18.20
CA TYR A 565 3.22 0.09 -17.12
C TYR A 565 4.65 -0.44 -16.98
N LEU A 566 4.92 -1.69 -17.41
CA LEU A 566 6.25 -2.29 -17.39
C LEU A 566 7.12 -1.87 -18.59
N ASP A 567 6.62 -1.09 -19.54
CA ASP A 567 7.41 -0.63 -20.68
C ASP A 567 8.49 0.38 -20.24
N GLU A 568 9.63 0.42 -20.95
CA GLU A 568 10.71 1.38 -20.70
C GLU A 568 10.23 2.82 -20.95
N ARG A 569 9.35 3.01 -21.94
CA ARG A 569 8.74 4.32 -22.24
C ARG A 569 7.81 4.78 -21.12
N ALA A 570 7.02 3.85 -20.59
CA ALA A 570 6.14 4.10 -19.45
C ALA A 570 6.95 4.48 -18.21
N HIS A 571 8.04 3.76 -17.95
CA HIS A 571 8.96 4.07 -16.86
C HIS A 571 9.53 5.49 -16.98
N LYS A 572 10.02 5.91 -18.15
CA LYS A 572 10.52 7.28 -18.36
C LYS A 572 9.45 8.36 -18.13
N LYS A 573 8.18 8.06 -18.41
CA LYS A 573 7.07 9.00 -18.21
C LYS A 573 6.65 9.09 -16.74
N LEU A 574 6.55 7.95 -16.07
CA LEU A 574 6.11 7.84 -14.67
C LEU A 574 7.21 8.19 -13.65
N SER A 575 8.49 8.08 -14.01
CA SER A 575 9.61 8.52 -13.16
C SER A 575 9.77 10.05 -13.06
N ARG A 576 8.86 10.84 -13.67
CA ARG A 576 8.86 12.30 -13.50
C ARG A 576 8.33 12.65 -12.10
N LYS A 577 8.94 13.65 -11.45
CA LYS A 577 8.59 14.07 -10.08
C LYS A 577 7.09 14.37 -9.91
N ASP A 578 6.46 14.95 -10.93
CA ASP A 578 5.05 15.38 -10.85
C ASP A 578 4.05 14.31 -11.30
N ALA A 579 4.52 13.14 -11.77
CA ALA A 579 3.65 12.14 -12.40
C ALA A 579 2.58 11.55 -11.47
N PHE A 580 2.83 11.58 -10.15
CA PHE A 580 1.94 10.99 -9.15
C PHE A 580 1.31 12.03 -8.21
N GLU A 581 1.47 13.34 -8.45
CA GLU A 581 0.87 14.37 -7.58
C GLU A 581 -0.65 14.25 -7.45
N GLY A 582 -1.33 13.73 -8.48
CA GLY A 582 -2.77 13.48 -8.50
C GLY A 582 -3.21 12.12 -7.94
N LEU A 583 -2.29 11.22 -7.57
CA LEU A 583 -2.63 9.87 -7.08
C LEU A 583 -2.97 9.87 -5.58
N ARG A 584 -4.13 9.34 -5.22
CA ARG A 584 -4.56 9.16 -3.83
C ARG A 584 -5.04 7.74 -3.60
N ILE A 585 -4.45 7.08 -2.61
CA ILE A 585 -4.74 5.71 -2.21
C ILE A 585 -5.60 5.74 -0.94
N HIS A 586 -6.82 5.21 -1.05
CA HIS A 586 -7.81 5.11 0.03
C HIS A 586 -7.89 3.65 0.47
N THR A 587 -7.82 3.42 1.78
CA THR A 587 -8.00 2.07 2.34
C THR A 587 -9.37 2.00 3.02
N ASP A 588 -10.43 1.81 2.23
CA ASP A 588 -11.82 1.84 2.69
C ASP A 588 -12.79 1.26 1.66
N GLU A 589 -14.06 1.16 2.05
CA GLU A 589 -15.17 0.86 1.15
C GLU A 589 -15.43 2.04 0.19
N ILE A 590 -15.85 1.72 -1.04
CA ILE A 590 -16.17 2.72 -2.07
C ILE A 590 -17.19 3.74 -1.56
N GLU A 591 -18.20 3.28 -0.81
CA GLU A 591 -19.23 4.15 -0.27
C GLU A 591 -18.70 5.23 0.70
N GLU A 592 -17.74 4.87 1.55
CA GLU A 592 -17.15 5.82 2.51
C GLU A 592 -16.30 6.87 1.80
N VAL A 593 -15.58 6.47 0.75
CA VAL A 593 -14.74 7.37 -0.04
C VAL A 593 -15.60 8.33 -0.86
N VAL A 594 -16.59 7.80 -1.57
CA VAL A 594 -17.49 8.60 -2.44
C VAL A 594 -18.28 9.63 -1.63
N ASN A 595 -18.72 9.29 -0.42
CA ASN A 595 -19.41 10.23 0.49
C ASN A 595 -18.55 11.44 0.89
N ARG A 596 -17.23 11.34 0.75
CA ARG A 596 -16.28 12.39 1.16
C ARG A 596 -15.70 13.16 0.00
N ILE A 597 -16.03 12.76 -1.22
CA ILE A 597 -15.72 13.50 -2.41
C ILE A 597 -16.85 14.52 -2.61
N ARG A 598 -16.49 15.76 -2.95
CA ARG A 598 -17.48 16.80 -3.23
C ARG A 598 -18.44 16.36 -4.35
N PRO A 599 -19.75 16.58 -4.21
CA PRO A 599 -20.71 16.26 -5.26
C PRO A 599 -20.37 16.90 -6.61
N GLY A 600 -20.42 16.12 -7.69
CA GLY A 600 -20.23 16.58 -9.06
C GLY A 600 -18.79 16.79 -9.54
N THR A 601 -17.77 16.33 -8.80
CA THR A 601 -16.36 16.44 -9.22
C THR A 601 -15.85 15.22 -9.97
N LEU A 602 -16.41 14.03 -9.71
CA LEU A 602 -15.94 12.78 -10.30
C LEU A 602 -16.40 12.67 -11.77
N THR A 603 -15.49 12.33 -12.68
CA THR A 603 -15.82 12.17 -14.11
C THR A 603 -15.91 10.70 -14.54
N VAL A 604 -15.06 9.84 -13.97
CA VAL A 604 -15.02 8.41 -14.30
C VAL A 604 -14.95 7.57 -13.02
N ALA A 605 -15.79 6.55 -12.91
CA ALA A 605 -15.73 5.55 -11.83
C ALA A 605 -15.58 4.13 -12.39
N VAL A 606 -14.48 3.45 -12.09
CA VAL A 606 -14.22 2.06 -12.47
C VAL A 606 -14.46 1.17 -11.25
N VAL A 607 -15.60 0.48 -11.25
CA VAL A 607 -16.12 -0.30 -10.11
C VAL A 607 -15.85 -1.81 -10.30
N MET A 608 -15.22 -2.20 -11.40
CA MET A 608 -14.86 -3.60 -11.73
C MET A 608 -16.05 -4.56 -11.50
N ASP A 609 -15.79 -5.74 -10.95
CA ASP A 609 -16.76 -6.77 -10.60
C ASP A 609 -17.30 -6.65 -9.17
N SER A 610 -17.04 -5.54 -8.47
CA SER A 610 -17.50 -5.38 -7.09
C SER A 610 -19.03 -5.42 -6.98
N MET A 611 -19.75 -5.06 -8.05
CA MET A 611 -21.22 -5.11 -8.06
C MET A 611 -21.75 -6.56 -8.05
N ASP A 612 -20.96 -7.54 -8.52
CA ASP A 612 -21.31 -8.96 -8.46
C ASP A 612 -21.23 -9.53 -7.04
N TRP A 613 -20.68 -8.77 -6.08
CA TRP A 613 -20.50 -9.21 -4.70
C TRP A 613 -21.77 -8.98 -3.87
N PHE A 614 -22.68 -8.10 -4.30
CA PHE A 614 -23.92 -7.80 -3.58
C PHE A 614 -24.98 -8.89 -3.75
N ASP A 615 -25.78 -9.06 -2.69
CA ASP A 615 -26.94 -9.95 -2.74
C ASP A 615 -28.08 -9.31 -3.57
N PRO A 616 -28.70 -10.07 -4.50
CA PRO A 616 -29.89 -9.62 -5.22
C PRO A 616 -31.01 -9.23 -4.26
N GLY A 617 -31.46 -7.97 -4.32
CA GLY A 617 -32.49 -7.42 -3.43
C GLY A 617 -31.97 -6.75 -2.17
N SER A 618 -30.65 -6.68 -1.95
CA SER A 618 -30.10 -5.85 -0.86
C SER A 618 -30.18 -4.36 -1.19
N GLN A 619 -30.40 -3.52 -0.17
CA GLN A 619 -30.36 -2.06 -0.31
C GLN A 619 -28.93 -1.51 -0.47
N ALA A 620 -27.90 -2.32 -0.23
CA ALA A 620 -26.51 -1.89 -0.28
C ALA A 620 -26.09 -1.46 -1.70
N ALA A 621 -26.45 -2.25 -2.72
CA ALA A 621 -26.17 -1.89 -4.11
C ALA A 621 -26.86 -0.57 -4.53
N ALA A 622 -28.14 -0.40 -4.18
CA ALA A 622 -28.87 0.84 -4.45
C ALA A 622 -28.26 2.05 -3.72
N THR A 623 -27.79 1.84 -2.48
CA THR A 623 -27.12 2.88 -1.68
C THR A 623 -25.79 3.29 -2.33
N GLN A 624 -24.96 2.33 -2.76
CA GLN A 624 -23.72 2.62 -3.48
C GLN A 624 -23.97 3.36 -4.79
N ILE A 625 -24.97 2.94 -5.59
CA ILE A 625 -25.34 3.59 -6.85
C ILE A 625 -25.81 5.03 -6.61
N SER A 626 -26.67 5.25 -5.61
CA SER A 626 -27.16 6.58 -5.24
C SER A 626 -26.02 7.52 -4.83
N LYS A 627 -25.07 7.02 -4.02
CA LYS A 627 -23.88 7.77 -3.61
C LYS A 627 -22.95 8.09 -4.79
N LEU A 628 -22.71 7.12 -5.66
CA LEU A 628 -21.94 7.32 -6.90
C LEU A 628 -22.58 8.39 -7.78
N ASN A 629 -23.91 8.37 -7.94
CA ASN A 629 -24.63 9.38 -8.70
C ASN A 629 -24.43 10.79 -8.13
N ASN A 630 -24.42 10.94 -6.80
CA ASN A 630 -24.20 12.24 -6.16
C ASN A 630 -22.78 12.78 -6.40
N ALA A 631 -21.76 11.91 -6.39
CA ALA A 631 -20.37 12.32 -6.62
C ALA A 631 -20.05 12.59 -8.10
N LEU A 632 -20.74 11.94 -9.03
CA LEU A 632 -20.49 12.06 -10.48
C LEU A 632 -21.04 13.37 -11.07
N LYS A 633 -20.20 14.01 -11.90
CA LYS A 633 -20.61 15.14 -12.76
C LYS A 633 -21.64 14.68 -13.79
N LEU A 634 -22.48 15.61 -14.29
CA LEU A 634 -23.32 15.37 -15.47
C LEU A 634 -22.43 14.97 -16.66
N GLY A 635 -22.77 13.87 -17.34
CA GLY A 635 -21.92 13.23 -18.34
C GLY A 635 -20.80 12.34 -17.77
N GLY A 636 -20.78 12.13 -16.45
CA GLY A 636 -19.89 11.18 -15.79
C GLY A 636 -20.19 9.73 -16.20
N ARG A 637 -19.15 8.91 -16.21
CA ARG A 637 -19.18 7.53 -16.71
C ARG A 637 -18.85 6.55 -15.61
N VAL A 638 -19.61 5.48 -15.50
CA VAL A 638 -19.28 4.35 -14.64
C VAL A 638 -18.89 3.18 -15.54
N MET A 639 -17.81 2.49 -15.22
CA MET A 639 -17.39 1.28 -15.91
C MET A 639 -17.47 0.11 -14.92
N LEU A 640 -18.24 -0.91 -15.29
CA LEU A 640 -18.43 -2.11 -14.48
C LEU A 640 -18.24 -3.37 -15.33
N ARG A 641 -17.76 -4.42 -14.68
CA ARG A 641 -17.54 -5.73 -15.29
C ARG A 641 -18.40 -6.75 -14.56
N SER A 642 -19.13 -7.58 -15.29
CA SER A 642 -19.96 -8.63 -14.68
C SER A 642 -19.68 -10.01 -15.23
N ALA A 643 -19.58 -10.97 -14.33
CA ALA A 643 -19.58 -12.38 -14.71
C ALA A 643 -20.89 -12.76 -15.43
N GLY A 644 -22.00 -12.10 -15.10
CA GLY A 644 -23.32 -12.33 -15.69
C GLY A 644 -23.53 -11.65 -17.04
N LYS A 645 -24.34 -12.25 -17.91
CA LYS A 645 -24.78 -11.70 -19.21
C LYS A 645 -25.88 -10.65 -19.06
N LYS A 646 -26.72 -10.77 -18.04
CA LYS A 646 -27.77 -9.81 -17.66
C LYS A 646 -27.74 -9.58 -16.14
N PRO A 647 -26.91 -8.64 -15.64
CA PRO A 647 -26.82 -8.36 -14.23
C PRO A 647 -28.07 -7.61 -13.73
N TRP A 648 -28.65 -8.05 -12.61
CA TRP A 648 -29.86 -7.45 -12.02
C TRP A 648 -29.67 -6.00 -11.57
N TYR A 649 -28.45 -5.59 -11.26
CA TYR A 649 -28.15 -4.24 -10.78
C TYR A 649 -28.14 -3.20 -11.92
N ILE A 650 -28.15 -3.61 -13.19
CA ILE A 650 -28.28 -2.67 -14.33
C ILE A 650 -29.63 -1.96 -14.28
N ASP A 651 -30.71 -2.69 -14.00
CA ASP A 651 -32.05 -2.12 -13.81
C ASP A 651 -32.06 -1.11 -12.66
N GLU A 652 -31.23 -1.32 -11.63
CA GLU A 652 -31.09 -0.39 -10.51
C GLU A 652 -30.34 0.87 -10.94
N PHE A 653 -29.26 0.75 -11.74
CA PHE A 653 -28.61 1.92 -12.34
C PHE A 653 -29.58 2.76 -13.18
N GLU A 654 -30.44 2.11 -13.96
CA GLU A 654 -31.45 2.81 -14.79
C GLU A 654 -32.48 3.56 -13.93
N LYS A 655 -32.94 3.00 -12.81
CA LYS A 655 -33.83 3.69 -11.86
C LYS A 655 -33.22 4.95 -11.27
N TRP A 656 -31.90 4.98 -11.10
CA TRP A 656 -31.17 6.15 -10.57
C TRP A 656 -30.74 7.15 -11.66
N GLY A 657 -31.21 6.98 -12.90
CA GLY A 657 -31.02 7.94 -13.99
C GLY A 657 -29.75 7.71 -14.82
N PHE A 658 -29.19 6.51 -14.81
CA PHE A 658 -28.12 6.13 -15.73
C PHE A 658 -28.67 5.44 -16.98
N VAL A 659 -28.04 5.67 -18.13
CA VAL A 659 -28.30 4.91 -19.36
C VAL A 659 -27.21 3.83 -19.48
N ALA A 660 -27.59 2.57 -19.33
CA ALA A 660 -26.64 1.46 -19.41
C ALA A 660 -26.35 1.08 -20.87
N LYS A 661 -25.11 1.30 -21.31
CA LYS A 661 -24.63 0.78 -22.59
C LYS A 661 -23.83 -0.50 -22.38
N ARG A 662 -24.24 -1.56 -23.08
CA ARG A 662 -23.56 -2.85 -23.09
C ARG A 662 -22.50 -2.85 -24.17
N GLU A 663 -21.22 -2.74 -23.79
CA GLU A 663 -20.11 -2.68 -24.74
C GLU A 663 -19.62 -4.07 -25.17
N GLY A 664 -19.69 -5.07 -24.29
CA GLY A 664 -19.29 -6.43 -24.67
C GLY A 664 -19.91 -7.55 -23.85
N VAL A 665 -20.36 -8.59 -24.57
CA VAL A 665 -20.94 -9.81 -24.00
C VAL A 665 -20.24 -11.03 -24.60
N ARG A 666 -20.03 -12.05 -23.76
CA ARG A 666 -19.63 -13.41 -24.13
C ARG A 666 -20.75 -14.14 -24.88
N GLU A 667 -21.05 -13.68 -26.08
CA GLU A 667 -21.92 -14.34 -27.06
C GLU A 667 -21.14 -14.57 -28.36
N ASN A 668 -21.29 -15.77 -28.95
CA ASN A 668 -20.76 -16.15 -30.26
C ASN A 668 -19.24 -15.93 -30.46
N GLY A 669 -18.41 -16.20 -29.44
CA GLY A 669 -16.95 -16.05 -29.55
C GLY A 669 -16.44 -14.61 -29.45
N GLY A 670 -17.32 -13.63 -29.20
CA GLY A 670 -16.92 -12.25 -28.91
C GLY A 670 -16.22 -12.13 -27.56
N CYS A 671 -14.99 -11.62 -27.57
CA CYS A 671 -14.15 -11.44 -26.39
C CYS A 671 -13.65 -9.98 -26.40
N ILE A 672 -14.38 -9.07 -25.75
CA ILE A 672 -14.05 -7.63 -25.74
C ILE A 672 -13.16 -7.29 -24.56
N ASP A 673 -13.51 -7.77 -23.36
CA ASP A 673 -12.58 -7.92 -22.25
C ASP A 673 -12.35 -9.40 -22.07
N ARG A 674 -11.09 -9.83 -21.97
CA ARG A 674 -10.67 -11.21 -22.23
C ARG A 674 -11.20 -12.23 -21.20
N TYR A 675 -12.05 -11.81 -20.26
CA TYR A 675 -12.51 -12.59 -19.12
C TYR A 675 -13.95 -12.32 -18.64
N VAL A 676 -14.54 -11.13 -18.87
CA VAL A 676 -15.80 -10.69 -18.22
C VAL A 676 -16.64 -9.79 -19.16
N ASN A 677 -17.96 -9.75 -18.99
CA ASN A 677 -18.82 -8.83 -19.76
C ASN A 677 -18.66 -7.39 -19.26
N LEU A 678 -18.69 -6.41 -20.16
CA LEU A 678 -18.45 -5.00 -19.84
C LEU A 678 -19.70 -4.16 -20.08
N PHE A 679 -20.09 -3.39 -19.05
CA PHE A 679 -21.22 -2.46 -19.09
C PHE A 679 -20.76 -1.07 -18.64
N ILE A 680 -21.36 -0.06 -19.26
CA ILE A 680 -21.03 1.35 -18.99
C ILE A 680 -22.32 2.14 -18.82
N PRO A 681 -22.75 2.38 -17.57
CA PRO A 681 -23.78 3.37 -17.29
C PRO A 681 -23.28 4.81 -17.51
N TRP A 682 -24.07 5.60 -18.24
CA TRP A 682 -23.84 7.02 -18.51
C TRP A 682 -24.84 7.88 -17.74
N LYS A 683 -24.37 8.95 -17.08
CA LYS A 683 -25.27 9.92 -16.46
C LYS A 683 -25.73 10.94 -17.51
N GLU A 684 -26.93 10.76 -18.05
CA GLU A 684 -27.54 11.73 -18.97
C GLU A 684 -28.24 12.89 -18.22
N MET A 685 -28.50 13.99 -18.92
CA MET A 685 -29.38 15.02 -18.41
C MET A 685 -30.77 14.41 -18.23
N ALA A 686 -31.32 14.48 -17.02
CA ALA A 686 -32.74 14.23 -16.84
C ALA A 686 -33.50 15.22 -17.75
N ASN A 687 -34.13 14.70 -18.81
CA ASN A 687 -35.15 15.45 -19.50
C ASN A 687 -36.27 15.72 -18.49
N SER A 688 -36.31 16.96 -18.00
CA SER A 688 -37.47 17.53 -17.30
C SER A 688 -38.66 17.62 -18.23
#